data_AF-A0A2W4M1M5-F1
#
_entry.id   AF-A0A2W4M1M5-F1
#
_cell.length_a   1.000
_cell.length_b   1.000
_cell.length_c   1.000
_cell.angle_alpha   90.00
_cell.angle_beta   90.00
_cell.angle_gamma   90.00
#
_symmetry.space_group_name_H-M   'P 1'
#
loop_
_entity.id
_entity.type
_entity.pdbx_description
1 polymer ?
#
loop_
_entity_poly.entity_id
_entity_poly.type
_entity_poly.pdbx_seq_one_letter_code
_entity_poly.pdbx_strand_id
1 'polypeptide(L)'
;MFDERLQATLSLSVGGTKLAIPAGAIESLTLDARVFGFSAEVTFRVSLEGGPDAVLEPFCSSAPMQATLSLANGALVLAGETPDVATFAGYVTERRFVETTTGDVSGAPVIERRYTLRFADAARVFWGAHRPLAVYANRSLREVIDANLVEGVTVEYDFADLDLTRDVVCVASGGANDASFYDFVFWVVSELCGVVELDAASGTYRIAKSKSEPESVGELDVACVESISVVLPELARHATAVLNPFSEATVPKLDVANEVAATGVRRDVMAHTPVPKVAEQRAALEGDRLRQRDHHLSLGFRRLPAAIPAPGLAYTLGGGLSARAFAAGKQYRVIALSLRAGPVSVPREPVDLEDPCKRFDVELSAELERVGDPVPNLPAFVRPIYPVLAEGKILSASGTDSDRTWHALSSENDSVVRYRVQIPLWNQTVVLPFVPFGESGHFFFPANKHQRVLVAFDFDSAKIVSFLDWVEKLSGDTQGNQLVMGKRTESRTVMRHVYTDESPVFTLSRTQWGDCQTIELSEGRFFLEVKQEEGAATPDETYDLTPQVEMAKDSTNAETRAVLGGLTGSYQAASGKATSALSSAVTELEASTDAATRTLSDKIAAVSAALASEVTALSALGETLDARIAEAKASLQRALEG
;
A
#
# COMPACT_ATOMS: atom_id res chain seq x y z
N MET A 1 -3.48 10.80 -33.19
CA MET A 1 -4.88 11.18 -32.90
C MET A 1 -5.74 10.67 -34.05
N PHE A 2 -6.88 10.05 -33.76
CA PHE A 2 -7.77 9.41 -34.74
C PHE A 2 -9.24 9.77 -34.47
N ASP A 3 -10.06 9.84 -35.52
CA ASP A 3 -11.49 10.18 -35.44
C ASP A 3 -12.30 8.93 -35.13
N GLU A 4 -12.97 8.90 -33.98
CA GLU A 4 -13.75 7.75 -33.52
C GLU A 4 -15.02 8.17 -32.78
N ARG A 5 -16.03 7.29 -32.79
CA ARG A 5 -17.21 7.46 -31.94
C ARG A 5 -17.01 6.82 -30.58
N LEU A 6 -17.23 7.63 -29.53
CA LEU A 6 -17.21 7.18 -28.14
C LEU A 6 -18.62 7.24 -27.56
N GLN A 7 -19.01 6.19 -26.84
CA GLN A 7 -20.09 6.26 -25.86
C GLN A 7 -19.46 6.69 -24.54
N ALA A 8 -19.46 8.00 -24.30
CA ALA A 8 -18.96 8.59 -23.06
C ALA A 8 -20.15 9.12 -22.25
N THR A 9 -20.32 8.63 -21.03
CA THR A 9 -21.38 9.10 -20.13
C THR A 9 -20.75 9.58 -18.83
N LEU A 10 -21.10 10.80 -18.40
CA LEU A 10 -20.69 11.34 -17.12
C LEU A 10 -21.91 11.39 -16.19
N SER A 11 -21.88 10.63 -15.10
CA SER A 11 -22.89 10.70 -14.04
C SER A 11 -22.35 11.51 -12.87
N LEU A 12 -23.15 12.46 -12.36
CA LEU A 12 -22.83 13.26 -11.18
C LEU A 12 -23.81 12.95 -10.06
N SER A 13 -23.30 12.80 -8.83
CA SER A 13 -24.11 12.60 -7.63
C SER A 13 -23.69 13.57 -6.55
N VAL A 14 -24.62 14.41 -6.08
CA VAL A 14 -24.36 15.39 -5.02
C VAL A 14 -25.63 15.62 -4.20
N GLY A 15 -25.51 15.50 -2.87
CA GLY A 15 -26.66 15.70 -1.97
C GLY A 15 -27.86 14.80 -2.24
N GLY A 16 -27.66 13.61 -2.82
CA GLY A 16 -28.71 12.68 -3.23
C GLY A 16 -29.29 12.93 -4.63
N THR A 17 -29.01 14.07 -5.26
CA THR A 17 -29.38 14.34 -6.65
C THR A 17 -28.42 13.63 -7.59
N LYS A 18 -28.96 12.87 -8.54
CA LYS A 18 -28.21 12.22 -9.62
C LYS A 18 -28.50 12.90 -10.95
N LEU A 19 -27.45 13.22 -11.69
CA LEU A 19 -27.50 13.83 -13.01
C LEU A 19 -26.72 12.95 -13.99
N ALA A 20 -27.24 12.75 -15.19
CA ALA A 20 -26.56 12.04 -16.26
C ALA A 20 -26.29 13.00 -17.41
N ILE A 21 -25.04 13.08 -17.83
CA ILE A 21 -24.57 13.88 -18.96
C ILE A 21 -24.22 12.92 -20.10
N PRO A 22 -24.98 12.94 -21.21
CA PRO A 22 -24.74 12.07 -22.36
C PRO A 22 -23.50 12.48 -23.18
N ALA A 23 -23.09 11.61 -24.10
CA ALA A 23 -21.91 11.82 -24.94
C ALA A 23 -22.02 13.08 -25.81
N GLY A 24 -23.22 13.36 -26.35
CA GLY A 24 -23.54 14.54 -27.13
C GLY A 24 -23.15 15.85 -26.45
N ALA A 25 -23.46 15.96 -25.16
CA ALA A 25 -23.17 17.11 -24.30
C ALA A 25 -21.68 17.24 -23.92
N ILE A 26 -20.91 16.15 -23.95
CA ILE A 26 -19.47 16.17 -23.62
C ILE A 26 -18.69 16.78 -24.79
N GLU A 27 -17.92 17.83 -24.50
CA GLU A 27 -17.07 18.51 -25.47
C GLU A 27 -15.66 17.92 -25.52
N SER A 28 -15.09 17.63 -24.36
CA SER A 28 -13.76 17.05 -24.24
C SER A 28 -13.62 16.29 -22.94
N LEU A 29 -12.80 15.24 -22.95
CA LEU A 29 -12.42 14.51 -21.74
C LEU A 29 -10.96 14.08 -21.80
N THR A 30 -10.34 14.02 -20.63
CA THR A 30 -9.00 13.45 -20.42
C THR A 30 -9.08 12.48 -19.25
N LEU A 31 -8.44 11.33 -19.40
CA LEU A 31 -8.35 10.28 -18.39
C LEU A 31 -6.91 9.78 -18.33
N ASP A 32 -6.34 9.81 -17.13
CA ASP A 32 -5.10 9.13 -16.80
C ASP A 32 -5.39 8.13 -15.69
N ALA A 33 -5.39 6.83 -16.02
CA ALA A 33 -5.70 5.75 -15.10
C ALA A 33 -4.50 4.81 -14.95
N ARG A 34 -4.27 4.33 -13.74
CA ARG A 34 -3.25 3.34 -13.38
C ARG A 34 -3.89 2.27 -12.51
N VAL A 35 -3.23 1.13 -12.34
CA VAL A 35 -3.74 0.03 -11.50
C VAL A 35 -4.02 0.44 -10.06
N PHE A 36 -3.43 1.53 -9.56
CA PHE A 36 -3.57 1.99 -8.16
C PHE A 36 -4.42 3.27 -8.00
N GLY A 37 -4.93 3.86 -9.08
CA GLY A 37 -5.58 5.18 -9.00
C GLY A 37 -5.80 5.83 -10.36
N PHE A 38 -6.63 6.87 -10.41
CA PHE A 38 -6.90 7.60 -11.65
C PHE A 38 -7.19 9.09 -11.40
N SER A 39 -7.11 9.87 -12.48
CA SER A 39 -7.62 11.24 -12.54
C SER A 39 -8.24 11.52 -13.88
N ALA A 40 -9.33 12.27 -13.89
CA ALA A 40 -10.05 12.64 -15.11
C ALA A 40 -10.48 14.10 -15.08
N GLU A 41 -10.55 14.69 -16.27
CA GLU A 41 -11.12 16.02 -16.52
C GLU A 41 -12.19 15.87 -17.59
N VAL A 42 -13.39 16.41 -17.35
CA VAL A 42 -14.49 16.40 -18.33
C VAL A 42 -15.03 17.80 -18.48
N THR A 43 -15.24 18.21 -19.73
CA THR A 43 -15.94 19.44 -20.09
C THR A 43 -17.19 19.10 -20.88
N PHE A 44 -18.32 19.67 -20.48
CA PHE A 44 -19.62 19.44 -21.12
C PHE A 44 -20.45 20.72 -21.16
N ARG A 45 -21.49 20.71 -22.00
CA ARG A 45 -22.38 21.86 -22.22
C ARG A 45 -23.82 21.54 -21.85
N VAL A 46 -24.51 22.55 -21.35
CA VAL A 46 -25.95 22.50 -21.07
C VAL A 46 -26.59 23.68 -21.81
N SER A 47 -27.53 23.38 -22.71
CA SER A 47 -28.34 24.40 -23.37
C SER A 47 -29.50 24.83 -22.48
N LEU A 48 -29.74 26.15 -22.41
CA LEU A 48 -30.87 26.76 -21.69
C LEU A 48 -32.05 27.08 -22.61
N GLU A 49 -31.94 26.83 -23.91
CA GLU A 49 -33.01 27.11 -24.88
C GLU A 49 -34.25 26.25 -24.66
N GLY A 50 -34.10 25.07 -24.04
CA GLY A 50 -35.16 24.08 -23.82
C GLY A 50 -35.73 23.98 -22.39
N GLY A 51 -35.16 24.70 -21.42
CA GLY A 51 -35.59 24.57 -20.01
C GLY A 51 -34.55 25.03 -18.98
N PRO A 52 -34.83 24.86 -17.68
CA PRO A 52 -33.91 25.22 -16.62
C PRO A 52 -32.70 24.29 -16.56
N ASP A 53 -31.57 24.85 -16.15
CA ASP A 53 -30.34 24.08 -15.95
C ASP A 53 -30.37 23.35 -14.60
N ALA A 54 -30.67 22.05 -14.67
CA ALA A 54 -30.69 21.16 -13.51
C ALA A 54 -29.29 20.86 -12.92
N VAL A 55 -28.21 21.24 -13.62
CA VAL A 55 -26.83 21.01 -13.17
C VAL A 55 -26.37 22.14 -12.25
N LEU A 56 -26.78 23.39 -12.50
CA LEU A 56 -26.24 24.58 -11.85
C LEU A 56 -26.28 24.51 -10.31
N GLU A 57 -27.46 24.25 -9.73
CA GLU A 57 -27.63 24.23 -8.27
C GLU A 57 -26.81 23.10 -7.61
N PRO A 58 -26.92 21.83 -8.05
CA PRO A 58 -26.03 20.75 -7.64
C PRO A 58 -24.54 21.08 -7.78
N PHE A 59 -24.15 21.73 -8.88
CA PHE A 59 -22.77 22.09 -9.19
C PHE A 59 -22.20 23.20 -8.31
N CYS A 60 -23.05 24.09 -7.80
CA CYS A 60 -22.63 25.15 -6.88
C CYS A 60 -22.67 24.72 -5.40
N SER A 61 -23.27 23.57 -5.09
CA SER A 61 -23.39 23.05 -3.72
C SER A 61 -22.03 22.75 -3.07
N SER A 62 -21.86 23.07 -1.78
CA SER A 62 -20.64 22.73 -1.02
C SER A 62 -20.54 21.25 -0.62
N ALA A 63 -21.57 20.44 -0.89
CA ALA A 63 -21.53 19.01 -0.59
C ALA A 63 -20.50 18.28 -1.49
N PRO A 64 -19.87 17.19 -1.00
CA PRO A 64 -19.03 16.34 -1.83
C PRO A 64 -19.79 15.86 -3.06
N MET A 65 -19.17 16.01 -4.23
CA MET A 65 -19.72 15.59 -5.51
C MET A 65 -18.96 14.37 -6.00
N GLN A 66 -19.68 13.28 -6.26
CA GLN A 66 -19.15 12.09 -6.91
C GLN A 66 -19.37 12.20 -8.41
N ALA A 67 -18.38 11.81 -9.19
CA ALA A 67 -18.43 11.73 -10.64
C ALA A 67 -18.08 10.31 -11.09
N THR A 68 -18.87 9.78 -12.01
CA THR A 68 -18.63 8.48 -12.65
C THR A 68 -18.55 8.68 -14.14
N LEU A 69 -17.39 8.40 -14.73
CA LEU A 69 -17.18 8.39 -16.18
C LEU A 69 -17.22 6.97 -16.69
N SER A 70 -18.13 6.70 -17.62
CA SER A 70 -18.23 5.43 -18.34
C SER A 70 -17.83 5.63 -19.79
N LEU A 71 -16.96 4.76 -20.30
CA LEU A 71 -16.39 4.82 -21.64
C LEU A 71 -16.59 3.48 -22.34
N ALA A 72 -17.10 3.51 -23.56
CA ALA A 72 -17.25 2.34 -24.40
C ALA A 72 -17.06 2.68 -25.89
N ASN A 73 -16.83 1.65 -26.70
CA ASN A 73 -16.70 1.81 -28.15
C ASN A 73 -18.06 2.12 -28.80
N GLY A 74 -18.24 3.39 -29.20
CA GLY A 74 -19.49 3.87 -29.77
C GLY A 74 -19.79 3.29 -31.16
N ALA A 75 -18.78 2.78 -31.88
CA ALA A 75 -19.00 2.11 -33.16
C ALA A 75 -19.78 0.79 -33.00
N LEU A 76 -19.53 0.06 -31.91
CA LEU A 76 -20.24 -1.18 -31.59
C LEU A 76 -21.70 -0.90 -31.21
N VAL A 77 -21.95 0.16 -30.44
CA VAL A 77 -23.31 0.59 -30.09
C VAL A 77 -24.15 0.87 -31.35
N LEU A 78 -23.58 1.58 -32.32
CA LEU A 78 -24.27 1.88 -33.58
C LEU A 78 -24.44 0.66 -34.48
N ALA A 79 -23.57 -0.35 -34.35
CA ALA A 79 -23.73 -1.64 -34.99
C ALA A 79 -24.81 -2.52 -34.33
N GLY A 80 -25.39 -2.07 -33.20
CA GLY A 80 -26.37 -2.84 -32.43
C GLY A 80 -25.73 -3.90 -31.52
N GLU A 81 -24.42 -3.79 -31.27
CA GLU A 81 -23.67 -4.67 -30.38
C GLU A 81 -23.58 -4.06 -28.97
N THR A 82 -23.40 -4.91 -27.95
CA THR A 82 -23.21 -4.48 -26.56
C THR A 82 -21.72 -4.31 -26.29
N PRO A 83 -21.20 -3.07 -26.17
CA PRO A 83 -19.78 -2.87 -25.92
C PRO A 83 -19.41 -3.12 -24.44
N ASP A 84 -18.14 -3.46 -24.20
CA ASP A 84 -17.58 -3.46 -22.85
C ASP A 84 -17.39 -2.03 -22.35
N VAL A 85 -17.83 -1.77 -21.12
CA VAL A 85 -17.85 -0.43 -20.53
C VAL A 85 -16.77 -0.33 -19.45
N ALA A 86 -15.77 0.54 -19.68
CA ALA A 86 -14.83 0.93 -18.65
C ALA A 86 -15.43 2.05 -17.79
N THR A 87 -15.48 1.85 -16.47
CA THR A 87 -16.10 2.79 -15.53
C THR A 87 -15.09 3.29 -14.51
N PHE A 88 -15.10 4.60 -14.27
CA PHE A 88 -14.20 5.31 -13.36
C PHE A 88 -15.03 6.18 -12.41
N ALA A 89 -15.20 5.73 -11.17
CA ALA A 89 -15.98 6.40 -10.13
C ALA A 89 -15.05 7.07 -9.10
N GLY A 90 -15.24 8.38 -8.89
CA GLY A 90 -14.37 9.19 -8.03
C GLY A 90 -15.05 10.45 -7.52
N TYR A 91 -14.27 11.32 -6.89
CA TYR A 91 -14.75 12.56 -6.27
C TYR A 91 -14.19 13.79 -6.96
N VAL A 92 -15.04 14.78 -7.16
CA VAL A 92 -14.69 16.05 -7.82
C VAL A 92 -13.77 16.87 -6.91
N THR A 93 -12.62 17.25 -7.44
CA THR A 93 -11.58 18.05 -6.77
C THR A 93 -11.58 19.51 -7.21
N GLU A 94 -11.87 19.75 -8.49
CA GLU A 94 -11.97 21.09 -9.07
C GLU A 94 -13.19 21.17 -9.96
N ARG A 95 -13.85 22.33 -9.97
CA ARG A 95 -15.01 22.56 -10.82
C ARG A 95 -15.10 24.04 -11.17
N ARG A 96 -15.50 24.33 -12.41
CA ARG A 96 -15.72 25.68 -12.93
C ARG A 96 -16.79 25.65 -14.01
N PHE A 97 -17.43 26.78 -14.26
CA PHE A 97 -18.32 26.93 -15.40
C PHE A 97 -18.17 28.32 -16.02
N VAL A 98 -18.59 28.43 -17.28
CA VAL A 98 -18.64 29.67 -18.05
C VAL A 98 -20.04 29.81 -18.63
N GLU A 99 -20.59 31.02 -18.57
CA GLU A 99 -21.89 31.36 -19.14
C GLU A 99 -21.71 32.06 -20.48
N THR A 100 -22.49 31.63 -21.48
CA THR A 100 -22.61 32.31 -22.76
C THR A 100 -23.91 33.11 -22.76
N THR A 101 -23.83 34.42 -22.96
CA THR A 101 -24.97 35.34 -23.02
C THR A 101 -25.13 35.92 -24.42
N THR A 102 -26.36 36.23 -24.84
CA THR A 102 -26.62 37.00 -26.07
C THR A 102 -26.79 38.48 -25.75
N GLY A 103 -26.05 39.34 -26.44
CA GLY A 103 -26.06 40.80 -26.22
C GLY A 103 -27.29 41.52 -26.77
N ASP A 104 -28.09 40.84 -27.60
CA ASP A 104 -29.17 41.44 -28.40
C ASP A 104 -30.56 41.40 -27.73
N VAL A 105 -30.64 40.96 -26.46
CA VAL A 105 -31.89 40.89 -25.70
C VAL A 105 -31.74 41.63 -24.37
N SER A 106 -32.71 42.48 -24.02
CA SER A 106 -32.74 43.18 -22.73
C SER A 106 -32.69 42.19 -21.56
N GLY A 107 -31.68 42.34 -20.69
CA GLY A 107 -31.41 41.42 -19.58
C GLY A 107 -30.31 40.38 -19.85
N ALA A 108 -29.79 40.28 -21.08
CA ALA A 108 -28.70 39.38 -21.49
C ALA A 108 -28.89 37.93 -21.01
N PRO A 109 -29.94 37.23 -21.48
CA PRO A 109 -30.24 35.88 -21.01
C PRO A 109 -29.06 34.93 -21.30
N VAL A 110 -28.71 34.13 -20.30
CA VAL A 110 -27.75 33.04 -20.46
C VAL A 110 -28.39 31.99 -21.36
N ILE A 111 -27.74 31.65 -22.47
CA ILE A 111 -28.23 30.69 -23.46
C ILE A 111 -27.57 29.31 -23.33
N GLU A 112 -26.36 29.27 -22.78
CA GLU A 112 -25.58 28.04 -22.60
C GLU A 112 -24.68 28.17 -21.37
N ARG A 113 -24.47 27.06 -20.67
CA ARG A 113 -23.38 26.92 -19.69
C ARG A 113 -22.42 25.83 -20.11
N ARG A 114 -21.13 26.15 -20.04
CA ARG A 114 -20.02 25.20 -20.23
C ARG A 114 -19.42 24.87 -18.87
N TYR A 115 -19.54 23.61 -18.46
CA TYR A 115 -19.00 23.09 -17.20
C TYR A 115 -17.69 22.36 -17.44
N THR A 116 -16.71 22.57 -16.56
CA THR A 116 -15.49 21.75 -16.49
C THR A 116 -15.32 21.27 -15.07
N LEU A 117 -15.05 19.97 -14.90
CA LEU A 117 -14.69 19.39 -13.61
C LEU A 117 -13.49 18.48 -13.73
N ARG A 118 -12.75 18.36 -12.63
CA ARG A 118 -11.71 17.37 -12.40
C ARG A 118 -12.11 16.49 -11.25
N PHE A 119 -11.86 15.21 -11.37
CA PHE A 119 -12.12 14.23 -10.32
C PHE A 119 -11.05 13.15 -10.32
N ALA A 120 -10.89 12.51 -9.17
CA ALA A 120 -9.94 11.43 -8.97
C ALA A 120 -10.53 10.36 -8.06
N ASP A 121 -9.84 9.22 -7.98
CA ASP A 121 -10.18 8.15 -7.06
C ASP A 121 -10.26 8.63 -5.60
N ALA A 122 -11.10 7.96 -4.79
CA ALA A 122 -11.44 8.43 -3.46
C ALA A 122 -10.25 8.52 -2.49
N ALA A 123 -9.29 7.58 -2.57
CA ALA A 123 -8.11 7.61 -1.71
C ALA A 123 -7.23 8.82 -2.05
N ARG A 124 -6.98 9.08 -3.33
CA ARG A 124 -6.19 10.24 -3.75
C ARG A 124 -6.82 11.56 -3.33
N VAL A 125 -8.14 11.66 -3.38
CA VAL A 125 -8.87 12.87 -2.94
C VAL A 125 -8.82 13.03 -1.43
N PHE A 126 -9.29 12.04 -0.69
CA PHE A 126 -9.50 12.20 0.75
C PHE A 126 -8.25 11.90 1.56
N TRP A 127 -7.55 10.80 1.32
CA TRP A 127 -6.29 10.52 2.01
C TRP A 127 -5.18 11.49 1.59
N GLY A 128 -5.23 12.00 0.36
CA GLY A 128 -4.34 13.05 -0.12
C GLY A 128 -4.52 14.38 0.60
N ALA A 129 -5.69 14.64 1.20
CA ALA A 129 -5.96 15.78 2.07
C ALA A 129 -5.81 15.46 3.58
N HIS A 130 -5.87 14.18 3.96
CA HIS A 130 -5.77 13.73 5.36
C HIS A 130 -4.31 13.78 5.85
N ARG A 131 -4.08 14.35 7.04
CA ARG A 131 -2.74 14.57 7.64
C ARG A 131 -2.70 14.17 9.13
N PRO A 132 -3.00 12.91 9.48
CA PRO A 132 -3.03 12.48 10.87
C PRO A 132 -1.62 12.46 11.47
N LEU A 133 -1.50 12.97 12.70
CA LEU A 133 -0.32 12.77 13.55
C LEU A 133 -0.75 11.98 14.78
N ALA A 134 -0.50 10.67 14.75
CA ALA A 134 -1.02 9.73 15.74
C ALA A 134 -0.02 8.63 16.09
N VAL A 135 -0.13 8.13 17.31
CA VAL A 135 0.57 6.92 17.77
C VAL A 135 -0.48 5.88 18.15
N TYR A 136 -0.26 4.65 17.73
CA TYR A 136 -1.10 3.50 18.03
C TYR A 136 -0.24 2.45 18.74
N ALA A 137 -0.61 2.07 19.96
CA ALA A 137 0.10 1.04 20.72
C ALA A 137 -0.57 -0.32 20.55
N ASN A 138 0.23 -1.39 20.37
CA ASN A 138 -0.27 -2.76 20.24
C ASN A 138 -1.35 -2.92 19.15
N ARG A 139 -1.11 -2.33 17.99
CA ARG A 139 -2.01 -2.37 16.83
C ARG A 139 -1.33 -2.99 15.61
N SER A 140 -2.13 -3.61 14.75
CA SER A 140 -1.69 -4.01 13.42
C SER A 140 -1.76 -2.83 12.45
N LEU A 141 -1.04 -2.90 11.33
CA LEU A 141 -1.11 -1.84 10.31
C LEU A 141 -2.50 -1.79 9.67
N ARG A 142 -3.17 -2.94 9.55
CA ARG A 142 -4.57 -3.00 9.13
C ARG A 142 -5.47 -2.17 10.04
N GLU A 143 -5.38 -2.37 11.36
CA GLU A 143 -6.17 -1.60 12.33
C GLU A 143 -5.88 -0.08 12.23
N VAL A 144 -4.62 0.29 11.94
CA VAL A 144 -4.22 1.68 11.74
C VAL A 144 -4.80 2.27 10.46
N ILE A 145 -4.81 1.51 9.36
CA ILE A 145 -5.44 1.93 8.10
C ILE A 145 -6.95 2.04 8.28
N ASP A 146 -7.58 1.04 8.89
CA ASP A 146 -9.02 0.99 9.17
C ASP A 146 -9.47 2.18 10.04
N ALA A 147 -8.67 2.56 11.04
CA ALA A 147 -8.93 3.72 11.88
C ALA A 147 -8.86 5.07 11.15
N ASN A 148 -8.30 5.11 9.95
CA ASN A 148 -8.17 6.31 9.11
C ASN A 148 -8.96 6.19 7.79
N LEU A 149 -9.85 5.21 7.67
CA LEU A 149 -10.79 5.15 6.56
C LEU A 149 -11.76 6.33 6.61
N VAL A 150 -12.17 6.75 5.42
CA VAL A 150 -13.11 7.83 5.19
C VAL A 150 -14.26 7.28 4.37
N GLU A 151 -15.44 7.88 4.51
CA GLU A 151 -16.61 7.48 3.72
C GLU A 151 -16.28 7.53 2.22
N GLY A 152 -16.60 6.46 1.50
CA GLY A 152 -16.29 6.31 0.08
C GLY A 152 -14.95 5.66 -0.26
N VAL A 153 -14.13 5.29 0.73
CA VAL A 153 -12.94 4.46 0.52
C VAL A 153 -13.15 3.09 1.16
N THR A 154 -13.19 2.05 0.34
CA THR A 154 -13.28 0.65 0.78
C THR A 154 -11.96 -0.05 0.52
N VAL A 155 -11.46 -0.82 1.48
CA VAL A 155 -10.19 -1.53 1.37
C VAL A 155 -10.38 -3.01 1.70
N GLU A 156 -9.92 -3.88 0.81
CA GLU A 156 -9.78 -5.31 1.00
C GLU A 156 -8.31 -5.66 1.25
N TYR A 157 -8.06 -6.56 2.18
CA TYR A 157 -6.71 -6.95 2.59
C TYR A 157 -6.43 -8.41 2.26
N ASP A 158 -5.35 -8.64 1.53
CA ASP A 158 -4.75 -9.95 1.24
C ASP A 158 -3.24 -9.89 1.52
N PHE A 159 -2.91 -9.41 2.72
CA PHE A 159 -1.54 -9.08 3.11
C PHE A 159 -1.27 -9.33 4.60
N ALA A 160 -0.81 -10.53 4.92
CA ALA A 160 -0.55 -10.98 6.29
C ALA A 160 0.34 -10.05 7.13
N ASP A 161 1.34 -9.40 6.52
CA ASP A 161 2.26 -8.49 7.24
C ASP A 161 1.53 -7.27 7.84
N LEU A 162 0.34 -6.93 7.32
CA LEU A 162 -0.52 -5.87 7.84
C LEU A 162 -1.30 -6.30 9.09
N ASP A 163 -1.55 -7.60 9.27
CA ASP A 163 -2.26 -8.15 10.43
C ASP A 163 -1.32 -8.36 11.64
N LEU A 164 0.00 -8.26 11.45
CA LEU A 164 0.97 -8.37 12.53
C LEU A 164 0.84 -7.21 13.53
N THR A 165 0.55 -7.53 14.79
CA THR A 165 0.55 -6.55 15.88
C THR A 165 1.95 -6.01 16.14
N ARG A 166 2.06 -4.70 16.27
CA ARG A 166 3.30 -3.98 16.57
C ARG A 166 3.18 -3.28 17.92
N ASP A 167 4.27 -3.26 18.69
CA ASP A 167 4.36 -2.58 19.99
C ASP A 167 3.92 -1.12 19.87
N VAL A 168 4.34 -0.46 18.78
CA VAL A 168 3.95 0.89 18.43
C VAL A 168 3.88 1.05 16.90
N VAL A 169 2.94 1.87 16.43
CA VAL A 169 2.91 2.41 15.07
C VAL A 169 2.72 3.92 15.17
N CYS A 170 3.66 4.69 14.64
CA CYS A 170 3.54 6.14 14.52
C CYS A 170 3.13 6.51 13.09
N VAL A 171 1.97 7.16 12.96
CA VAL A 171 1.53 7.79 11.71
C VAL A 171 1.97 9.24 11.76
N ALA A 172 3.09 9.54 11.10
CA ALA A 172 3.71 10.86 11.10
C ALA A 172 3.24 11.76 9.94
N SER A 173 1.98 11.68 9.49
CA SER A 173 1.49 12.41 8.31
C SER A 173 1.05 13.86 8.59
N GLY A 174 1.46 14.48 9.70
CA GLY A 174 1.06 15.84 10.06
C GLY A 174 2.13 16.61 10.84
N GLY A 175 1.89 17.89 11.10
CA GLY A 175 2.85 18.77 11.77
C GLY A 175 3.90 19.33 10.81
N ALA A 176 5.18 19.03 11.07
CA ALA A 176 6.31 19.47 10.21
C ALA A 176 6.55 18.56 8.99
N ASN A 177 5.66 17.58 8.75
CA ASN A 177 5.78 16.62 7.66
C ASN A 177 4.78 16.93 6.55
N ASP A 178 5.25 16.91 5.30
CA ASP A 178 4.43 17.13 4.10
C ASP A 178 3.66 15.87 3.66
N ALA A 179 4.08 14.68 4.11
CA ALA A 179 3.48 13.41 3.74
C ALA A 179 2.00 13.32 4.15
N SER A 180 1.14 12.98 3.18
CA SER A 180 -0.26 12.68 3.41
C SER A 180 -0.49 11.30 4.04
N PHE A 181 -1.73 11.01 4.43
CA PHE A 181 -2.08 9.64 4.77
C PHE A 181 -2.00 8.71 3.55
N TYR A 182 -2.29 9.24 2.35
CA TYR A 182 -2.09 8.51 1.09
C TYR A 182 -0.61 8.12 0.94
N ASP A 183 0.32 9.07 1.12
CA ASP A 183 1.76 8.83 1.08
C ASP A 183 2.20 7.80 2.12
N PHE A 184 1.66 7.87 3.34
CA PHE A 184 1.95 6.90 4.40
C PHE A 184 1.55 5.47 4.00
N VAL A 185 0.34 5.27 3.47
CA VAL A 185 -0.12 3.94 3.04
C VAL A 185 0.77 3.39 1.94
N PHE A 186 1.03 4.17 0.88
CA PHE A 186 1.87 3.74 -0.23
C PHE A 186 3.32 3.51 0.17
N TRP A 187 3.85 4.33 1.07
CA TRP A 187 5.18 4.13 1.64
C TRP A 187 5.26 2.81 2.42
N VAL A 188 4.32 2.55 3.33
CA VAL A 188 4.30 1.31 4.14
C VAL A 188 4.16 0.08 3.25
N VAL A 189 3.25 0.10 2.27
CA VAL A 189 3.07 -1.01 1.33
C VAL A 189 4.33 -1.22 0.49
N SER A 190 4.98 -0.13 0.05
CA SER A 190 6.26 -0.21 -0.65
C SER A 190 7.39 -0.77 0.23
N GLU A 191 7.48 -0.38 1.50
CA GLU A 191 8.50 -0.90 2.41
C GLU A 191 8.35 -2.41 2.64
N LEU A 192 7.12 -2.92 2.62
CA LEU A 192 6.80 -4.34 2.81
C LEU A 192 6.70 -5.13 1.48
N CYS A 193 7.03 -4.49 0.35
CA CYS A 193 6.96 -5.09 -0.99
C CYS A 193 5.57 -5.63 -1.36
N GLY A 194 4.51 -4.91 -0.97
CA GLY A 194 3.14 -5.23 -1.34
C GLY A 194 2.65 -4.50 -2.59
N VAL A 195 1.38 -4.74 -2.92
CA VAL A 195 0.67 -4.21 -4.09
C VAL A 195 -0.57 -3.45 -3.60
N VAL A 196 -0.90 -2.35 -4.27
CA VAL A 196 -2.20 -1.69 -4.16
C VAL A 196 -2.86 -1.66 -5.53
N GLU A 197 -4.05 -2.22 -5.64
CA GLU A 197 -4.87 -2.24 -6.86
C GLU A 197 -6.22 -1.56 -6.59
N LEU A 198 -6.73 -0.80 -7.56
CA LEU A 198 -8.03 -0.13 -7.51
C LEU A 198 -8.95 -0.76 -8.54
N ASP A 199 -10.10 -1.26 -8.09
CA ASP A 199 -11.26 -1.43 -8.96
C ASP A 199 -11.92 -0.06 -9.13
N ALA A 200 -11.68 0.58 -10.28
CA ALA A 200 -12.17 1.92 -10.57
C ALA A 200 -13.70 1.99 -10.71
N ALA A 201 -14.38 0.86 -10.95
CA ALA A 201 -15.82 0.82 -11.10
C ALA A 201 -16.52 0.82 -9.72
N SER A 202 -16.05 -0.01 -8.79
CA SER A 202 -16.59 -0.06 -7.42
C SER A 202 -15.97 0.97 -6.47
N GLY A 203 -14.79 1.49 -6.79
CA GLY A 203 -14.00 2.35 -5.90
C GLY A 203 -13.30 1.59 -4.77
N THR A 204 -13.18 0.26 -4.90
CA THR A 204 -12.59 -0.61 -3.88
C THR A 204 -11.09 -0.79 -4.13
N TYR A 205 -10.29 -0.62 -3.08
CA TYR A 205 -8.86 -0.87 -3.10
C TYR A 205 -8.58 -2.27 -2.58
N ARG A 206 -7.62 -2.95 -3.18
CA ARG A 206 -7.05 -4.21 -2.71
C ARG A 206 -5.60 -3.94 -2.31
N ILE A 207 -5.28 -4.16 -1.04
CA ILE A 207 -3.90 -4.13 -0.53
C ILE A 207 -3.45 -5.57 -0.29
N ALA A 208 -2.48 -6.04 -1.06
CA ALA A 208 -2.11 -7.46 -1.11
C ALA A 208 -0.60 -7.68 -1.10
N LYS A 209 -0.14 -8.90 -0.77
CA LYS A 209 1.27 -9.30 -0.91
C LYS A 209 1.67 -9.53 -2.38
N SER A 210 0.72 -9.92 -3.22
CA SER A 210 0.92 -10.22 -4.64
C SER A 210 -0.18 -9.62 -5.50
N LYS A 211 0.14 -9.40 -6.78
CA LYS A 211 -0.78 -8.89 -7.79
C LYS A 211 -1.96 -9.86 -7.94
N SER A 212 -3.16 -9.33 -8.19
CA SER A 212 -4.33 -10.16 -8.52
C SER A 212 -4.13 -10.88 -9.85
N GLU A 213 -4.84 -11.98 -10.11
CA GLU A 213 -4.92 -12.54 -11.45
C GLU A 213 -5.77 -11.60 -12.34
N PRO A 214 -5.27 -11.16 -13.50
CA PRO A 214 -6.00 -10.20 -14.32
C PRO A 214 -7.11 -10.89 -15.11
N GLU A 215 -8.22 -10.20 -15.31
CA GLU A 215 -9.28 -10.68 -16.19
C GLU A 215 -8.81 -10.65 -17.66
N SER A 216 -8.89 -11.79 -18.33
CA SER A 216 -8.45 -11.91 -19.74
C SER A 216 -9.56 -11.51 -20.69
N VAL A 217 -9.32 -10.46 -21.48
CA VAL A 217 -10.25 -9.92 -22.49
C VAL A 217 -10.11 -10.62 -23.85
N GLY A 218 -9.07 -11.46 -24.01
CA GLY A 218 -8.78 -12.18 -25.25
C GLY A 218 -7.68 -11.50 -26.08
N GLU A 219 -7.73 -11.67 -27.40
CA GLU A 219 -6.72 -11.11 -28.30
C GLU A 219 -6.99 -9.65 -28.62
N LEU A 220 -5.97 -8.80 -28.49
CA LEU A 220 -6.06 -7.41 -28.96
C LEU A 220 -5.92 -7.38 -30.47
N ASP A 221 -6.91 -6.79 -31.14
CA ASP A 221 -6.86 -6.59 -32.59
C ASP A 221 -5.72 -5.63 -32.98
N VAL A 222 -4.76 -6.14 -33.74
CA VAL A 222 -3.59 -5.41 -34.23
C VAL A 222 -3.99 -4.33 -35.24
N ALA A 223 -5.17 -4.40 -35.84
CA ALA A 223 -5.71 -3.30 -36.63
C ALA A 223 -5.94 -2.03 -35.78
N CYS A 224 -6.15 -2.15 -34.47
CA CYS A 224 -6.30 -1.01 -33.57
C CYS A 224 -4.97 -0.38 -33.13
N VAL A 225 -3.87 -1.15 -33.18
CA VAL A 225 -2.55 -0.73 -32.70
C VAL A 225 -1.81 0.05 -33.78
N GLU A 226 -1.31 1.23 -33.42
CA GLU A 226 -0.44 2.06 -34.27
C GLU A 226 1.04 1.71 -34.07
N SER A 227 1.45 1.57 -32.80
CA SER A 227 2.84 1.33 -32.44
C SER A 227 2.96 0.46 -31.20
N ILE A 228 4.03 -0.33 -31.16
CA ILE A 228 4.42 -1.16 -30.01
C ILE A 228 5.87 -0.83 -29.70
N SER A 229 6.11 -0.23 -28.52
CA SER A 229 7.46 -0.01 -28.00
C SER A 229 7.74 -1.00 -26.88
N VAL A 230 8.83 -1.76 -27.02
CA VAL A 230 9.31 -2.66 -25.97
C VAL A 230 10.31 -1.89 -25.11
N VAL A 231 10.08 -1.85 -23.81
CA VAL A 231 10.96 -1.17 -22.86
C VAL A 231 11.52 -2.19 -21.88
N LEU A 232 12.84 -2.19 -21.76
CA LEU A 232 13.58 -3.09 -20.89
C LEU A 232 13.99 -2.33 -19.62
N PRO A 233 13.55 -2.75 -18.43
CA PRO A 233 13.88 -2.07 -17.18
C PRO A 233 15.35 -2.26 -16.79
N GLU A 234 15.86 -1.37 -15.93
CA GLU A 234 17.17 -1.53 -15.32
C GLU A 234 17.17 -2.73 -14.35
N LEU A 235 18.24 -3.54 -14.39
CA LEU A 235 18.40 -4.70 -13.52
C LEU A 235 19.21 -4.35 -12.27
N ALA A 236 18.83 -4.88 -11.12
CA ALA A 236 19.59 -4.69 -9.88
C ALA A 236 20.90 -5.50 -9.94
N ARG A 237 22.02 -4.83 -10.21
CA ARG A 237 23.33 -5.49 -10.38
C ARG A 237 24.14 -5.70 -9.10
N HIS A 238 23.56 -5.50 -7.92
CA HIS A 238 24.27 -5.64 -6.64
C HIS A 238 23.89 -6.93 -5.92
N ALA A 239 24.86 -7.58 -5.28
CA ALA A 239 24.57 -8.57 -4.24
C ALA A 239 24.10 -7.86 -2.96
N THR A 240 23.16 -8.45 -2.22
CA THR A 240 22.67 -7.87 -0.96
C THR A 240 23.03 -8.76 0.21
N ALA A 241 23.44 -8.15 1.32
CA ALA A 241 23.64 -8.85 2.57
C ALA A 241 22.98 -8.09 3.73
N VAL A 242 22.34 -8.84 4.63
CA VAL A 242 21.84 -8.32 5.90
C VAL A 242 22.88 -8.52 6.98
N LEU A 243 23.16 -7.46 7.72
CA LEU A 243 24.08 -7.42 8.84
C LEU A 243 23.30 -7.12 10.12
N ASN A 244 23.71 -7.70 11.25
CA ASN A 244 23.16 -7.34 12.55
C ASN A 244 24.29 -6.99 13.52
N PRO A 245 24.50 -5.70 13.86
CA PRO A 245 25.60 -5.26 14.71
C PRO A 245 25.31 -5.41 16.21
N PHE A 246 24.25 -6.13 16.60
CA PHE A 246 23.92 -6.32 18.01
C PHE A 246 24.90 -7.31 18.67
N SER A 247 25.64 -6.89 19.70
CA SER A 247 26.76 -7.66 20.26
C SER A 247 26.38 -9.03 20.81
N GLU A 248 25.17 -9.16 21.36
CA GLU A 248 24.68 -10.43 21.93
C GLU A 248 23.93 -11.30 20.90
N ALA A 249 23.69 -10.78 19.69
CA ALA A 249 22.94 -11.45 18.62
C ALA A 249 23.56 -11.14 17.24
N THR A 250 24.90 -11.10 17.18
CA THR A 250 25.61 -10.60 16.00
C THR A 250 25.39 -11.51 14.79
N VAL A 251 24.98 -10.91 13.68
CA VAL A 251 24.94 -11.57 12.37
C VAL A 251 25.94 -10.85 11.48
N PRO A 252 27.15 -11.40 11.30
CA PRO A 252 28.20 -10.71 10.56
C PRO A 252 27.84 -10.59 9.08
N LYS A 253 27.08 -11.55 8.54
CA LYS A 253 26.59 -11.54 7.17
C LYS A 253 25.49 -12.58 6.98
N LEU A 254 24.37 -12.15 6.40
CA LEU A 254 23.32 -13.02 5.87
C LEU A 254 23.11 -12.66 4.40
N ASP A 255 23.63 -13.48 3.50
CA ASP A 255 23.59 -13.24 2.06
C ASP A 255 22.18 -13.44 1.49
N VAL A 256 21.79 -12.53 0.59
CA VAL A 256 20.53 -12.59 -0.17
C VAL A 256 20.87 -12.83 -1.64
N ALA A 257 20.30 -13.88 -2.21
CA ALA A 257 20.61 -14.31 -3.56
C ALA A 257 20.14 -13.28 -4.61
N ASN A 258 21.03 -12.97 -5.57
CA ASN A 258 20.72 -12.21 -6.77
C ASN A 258 21.56 -12.75 -7.94
N GLU A 259 20.93 -13.53 -8.83
CA GLU A 259 21.62 -14.24 -9.92
C GLU A 259 22.20 -13.30 -10.98
N VAL A 260 21.66 -12.09 -11.12
CA VAL A 260 22.10 -11.10 -12.12
C VAL A 260 23.07 -10.06 -11.56
N ALA A 261 23.52 -10.26 -10.32
CA ALA A 261 24.49 -9.40 -9.66
C ALA A 261 25.85 -9.40 -10.37
N ALA A 262 26.43 -8.21 -10.54
CA ALA A 262 27.78 -8.05 -11.04
C ALA A 262 28.80 -8.36 -9.94
N THR A 263 29.85 -9.09 -10.29
CA THR A 263 30.93 -9.44 -9.36
C THR A 263 31.55 -8.20 -8.72
N GLY A 264 31.62 -8.16 -7.40
CA GLY A 264 32.22 -7.07 -6.63
C GLY A 264 31.29 -5.91 -6.29
N VAL A 265 30.06 -5.87 -6.82
CA VAL A 265 29.06 -4.84 -6.48
C VAL A 265 28.16 -5.36 -5.36
N ARG A 266 28.12 -4.64 -4.23
CA ARG A 266 27.35 -5.05 -3.03
C ARG A 266 26.54 -3.91 -2.42
N ARG A 267 25.46 -4.26 -1.73
CA ARG A 267 24.67 -3.39 -0.86
C ARG A 267 24.42 -4.09 0.47
N ASP A 268 24.81 -3.45 1.56
CA ASP A 268 24.59 -3.99 2.90
C ASP A 268 23.41 -3.28 3.57
N VAL A 269 22.65 -4.03 4.35
CA VAL A 269 21.50 -3.53 5.11
C VAL A 269 21.64 -3.96 6.57
N MET A 270 21.48 -3.01 7.50
CA MET A 270 21.60 -3.30 8.93
C MET A 270 20.23 -3.51 9.59
N ALA A 271 20.08 -4.57 10.38
CA ALA A 271 18.83 -4.90 11.07
C ALA A 271 18.70 -4.31 12.50
N HIS A 272 19.82 -4.03 13.18
CA HIS A 272 19.86 -3.42 14.53
C HIS A 272 18.90 -4.03 15.55
N THR A 273 18.89 -5.36 15.69
CA THR A 273 17.91 -6.04 16.53
C THR A 273 18.56 -7.06 17.48
N PRO A 274 18.14 -7.13 18.75
CA PRO A 274 18.50 -8.24 19.63
C PRO A 274 17.81 -9.56 19.26
N VAL A 275 16.82 -9.54 18.36
CA VAL A 275 15.97 -10.69 18.03
C VAL A 275 16.43 -11.31 16.69
N PRO A 276 17.07 -12.49 16.68
CA PRO A 276 17.61 -13.10 15.46
C PRO A 276 16.57 -13.28 14.33
N LYS A 277 15.35 -13.67 14.69
CA LYS A 277 14.24 -13.85 13.74
C LYS A 277 13.89 -12.57 12.96
N VAL A 278 14.08 -11.39 13.56
CA VAL A 278 13.85 -10.11 12.88
C VAL A 278 14.93 -9.86 11.81
N ALA A 279 16.17 -10.29 12.04
CA ALA A 279 17.23 -10.22 11.03
C ALA A 279 16.96 -11.15 9.84
N GLU A 280 16.42 -12.36 10.09
CA GLU A 280 15.98 -13.28 9.03
C GLU A 280 14.79 -12.73 8.22
N GLN A 281 13.79 -12.17 8.90
CA GLN A 281 12.67 -11.48 8.25
C GLN A 281 13.16 -10.33 7.39
N ARG A 282 14.17 -9.58 7.87
CA ARG A 282 14.79 -8.52 7.06
C ARG A 282 15.46 -9.06 5.81
N ALA A 283 16.16 -10.20 5.89
CA ALA A 283 16.78 -10.82 4.71
C ALA A 283 15.74 -11.31 3.70
N ALA A 284 14.62 -11.88 4.16
CA ALA A 284 13.51 -12.25 3.29
C ALA A 284 12.92 -11.01 2.56
N LEU A 285 12.76 -9.90 3.28
CA LEU A 285 12.28 -8.64 2.70
C LEU A 285 13.24 -8.08 1.65
N GLU A 286 14.55 -8.10 1.91
CA GLU A 286 15.54 -7.69 0.92
C GLU A 286 15.55 -8.62 -0.31
N GLY A 287 15.22 -9.90 -0.14
CA GLY A 287 14.99 -10.83 -1.25
C GLY A 287 13.80 -10.39 -2.13
N ASP A 288 12.69 -9.99 -1.49
CA ASP A 288 11.53 -9.45 -2.21
C ASP A 288 11.86 -8.14 -2.96
N ARG A 289 12.75 -7.31 -2.42
CA ARG A 289 13.20 -6.05 -3.07
C ARG A 289 14.11 -6.27 -4.28
N LEU A 290 14.73 -7.44 -4.37
CA LEU A 290 15.61 -7.82 -5.48
C LEU A 290 14.87 -8.48 -6.65
N ARG A 291 13.54 -8.62 -6.58
CA ARG A 291 12.71 -9.06 -7.71
C ARG A 291 12.99 -8.17 -8.94
N GLN A 292 13.22 -8.81 -10.09
CA GLN A 292 13.50 -8.11 -11.33
C GLN A 292 12.18 -7.83 -12.07
N ARG A 293 12.04 -6.61 -12.61
CA ARG A 293 10.98 -6.31 -13.57
C ARG A 293 11.24 -7.04 -14.88
N ASP A 294 10.19 -7.55 -15.49
CA ASP A 294 10.23 -8.01 -16.88
C ASP A 294 10.09 -6.78 -17.81
N HIS A 295 10.17 -7.02 -19.12
CA HIS A 295 9.88 -6.00 -20.12
C HIS A 295 8.44 -5.49 -20.00
N HIS A 296 8.26 -4.21 -20.30
CA HIS A 296 6.94 -3.59 -20.48
C HIS A 296 6.74 -3.14 -21.92
N LEU A 297 5.48 -2.97 -22.29
CA LEU A 297 5.06 -2.47 -23.58
C LEU A 297 4.41 -1.12 -23.42
N SER A 298 4.73 -0.20 -24.32
CA SER A 298 3.94 1.01 -24.55
C SER A 298 3.24 0.88 -25.89
N LEU A 299 1.90 0.93 -25.87
CA LEU A 299 1.04 0.83 -27.04
C LEU A 299 0.48 2.20 -27.39
N GLY A 300 0.67 2.62 -28.63
CA GLY A 300 -0.10 3.70 -29.24
C GLY A 300 -1.21 3.11 -30.10
N PHE A 301 -2.42 3.69 -30.04
CA PHE A 301 -3.57 3.22 -30.79
C PHE A 301 -3.92 4.16 -31.94
N ARG A 302 -4.33 3.59 -33.07
CA ARG A 302 -4.86 4.31 -34.25
C ARG A 302 -6.38 4.18 -34.39
N ARG A 303 -7.00 3.31 -33.61
CA ARG A 303 -8.44 3.10 -33.49
C ARG A 303 -8.77 2.62 -32.09
N LEU A 304 -10.02 2.81 -31.68
CA LEU A 304 -10.46 2.30 -30.40
C LEU A 304 -10.70 0.78 -30.47
N PRO A 305 -10.11 -0.03 -29.57
CA PRO A 305 -10.41 -1.45 -29.49
C PRO A 305 -11.87 -1.70 -29.08
N ALA A 306 -12.33 -2.95 -29.23
CA ALA A 306 -13.69 -3.35 -28.85
C ALA A 306 -13.93 -3.13 -27.34
N ALA A 307 -12.99 -3.59 -26.52
CA ALA A 307 -12.93 -3.32 -25.09
C ALA A 307 -11.85 -2.27 -24.81
N ILE A 308 -12.19 -1.23 -24.04
CA ILE A 308 -11.22 -0.23 -23.58
C ILE A 308 -10.15 -0.92 -22.73
N PRO A 309 -8.84 -0.68 -22.98
CA PRO A 309 -7.77 -1.28 -22.20
C PRO A 309 -7.66 -0.59 -20.83
N ALA A 310 -8.62 -0.86 -19.95
CA ALA A 310 -8.63 -0.36 -18.58
C ALA A 310 -7.53 -1.05 -17.75
N PRO A 311 -6.91 -0.35 -16.78
CA PRO A 311 -5.92 -0.96 -15.89
C PRO A 311 -6.48 -2.20 -15.17
N GLY A 312 -5.67 -3.25 -15.06
CA GLY A 312 -6.04 -4.54 -14.47
C GLY A 312 -6.48 -5.60 -15.49
N LEU A 313 -6.97 -5.20 -16.66
CA LEU A 313 -7.33 -6.14 -17.74
C LEU A 313 -6.08 -6.74 -18.41
N ALA A 314 -6.21 -7.97 -18.93
CA ALA A 314 -5.16 -8.65 -19.67
C ALA A 314 -5.55 -8.91 -21.13
N TYR A 315 -4.57 -8.70 -22.02
CA TYR A 315 -4.70 -8.94 -23.46
C TYR A 315 -3.59 -9.88 -23.94
N THR A 316 -3.94 -10.75 -24.88
CA THR A 316 -2.97 -11.50 -25.67
C THR A 316 -2.64 -10.71 -26.93
N LEU A 317 -1.36 -10.43 -27.14
CA LEU A 317 -0.89 -9.77 -28.36
C LEU A 317 -0.49 -10.84 -29.37
N GLY A 318 -1.36 -11.21 -30.31
CA GLY A 318 -1.10 -12.31 -31.25
C GLY A 318 -1.83 -12.19 -32.59
N GLY A 319 -3.14 -11.92 -32.56
CA GLY A 319 -3.99 -11.83 -33.75
C GLY A 319 -3.55 -10.77 -34.75
N GLY A 320 -2.85 -11.19 -35.81
CA GLY A 320 -2.39 -10.31 -36.90
C GLY A 320 -0.97 -9.76 -36.75
N LEU A 321 -0.28 -10.00 -35.62
CA LEU A 321 1.16 -9.72 -35.51
C LEU A 321 1.98 -10.81 -36.18
N SER A 322 3.14 -10.44 -36.72
CA SER A 322 4.13 -11.43 -37.17
C SER A 322 4.56 -12.30 -36.00
N ALA A 323 4.68 -13.62 -36.18
CA ALA A 323 5.23 -14.54 -35.19
C ALA A 323 6.67 -14.18 -34.75
N ARG A 324 7.37 -13.32 -35.50
CA ARG A 324 8.70 -12.80 -35.14
C ARG A 324 8.65 -11.56 -34.24
N ALA A 325 7.47 -10.94 -34.07
CA ALA A 325 7.33 -9.79 -33.19
C ALA A 325 7.57 -10.22 -31.74
N PHE A 326 8.33 -9.43 -30.99
CA PHE A 326 8.72 -9.78 -29.63
C PHE A 326 7.54 -10.03 -28.69
N ALA A 327 6.42 -9.31 -28.92
CA ALA A 327 5.21 -9.41 -28.12
C ALA A 327 4.24 -10.53 -28.57
N ALA A 328 4.48 -11.17 -29.73
CA ALA A 328 3.55 -12.12 -30.33
C ALA A 328 3.29 -13.35 -29.44
N GLY A 329 2.02 -13.70 -29.27
CA GLY A 329 1.55 -14.85 -28.48
C GLY A 329 1.70 -14.69 -26.96
N LYS A 330 2.11 -13.52 -26.48
CA LYS A 330 2.30 -13.26 -25.05
C LYS A 330 1.10 -12.50 -24.48
N GLN A 331 0.73 -12.85 -23.25
CA GLN A 331 -0.27 -12.15 -22.47
C GLN A 331 0.36 -11.01 -21.64
N TYR A 332 -0.32 -9.88 -21.60
CA TYR A 332 0.10 -8.69 -20.87
C TYR A 332 -1.07 -8.06 -20.10
N ARG A 333 -0.80 -7.60 -18.88
CA ARG A 333 -1.73 -6.83 -18.04
C ARG A 333 -1.56 -5.34 -18.33
N VAL A 334 -2.66 -4.62 -18.49
CA VAL A 334 -2.64 -3.15 -18.58
C VAL A 334 -2.35 -2.56 -17.19
N ILE A 335 -1.30 -1.74 -17.10
CA ILE A 335 -0.89 -1.06 -15.87
C ILE A 335 -1.21 0.42 -15.87
N ALA A 336 -1.32 1.03 -17.05
CA ALA A 336 -1.74 2.41 -17.22
C ALA A 336 -2.49 2.63 -18.54
N LEU A 337 -3.39 3.60 -18.53
CA LEU A 337 -4.20 4.06 -19.65
C LEU A 337 -4.15 5.59 -19.68
N SER A 338 -3.84 6.18 -20.82
CA SER A 338 -4.03 7.62 -21.06
C SER A 338 -4.93 7.80 -22.27
N LEU A 339 -6.03 8.52 -22.08
CA LEU A 339 -7.02 8.83 -23.11
C LEU A 339 -7.29 10.33 -23.10
N ARG A 340 -7.17 10.95 -24.28
CA ARG A 340 -7.61 12.33 -24.53
C ARG A 340 -8.60 12.29 -25.69
N ALA A 341 -9.76 12.89 -25.50
CA ALA A 341 -10.78 13.03 -26.54
C ALA A 341 -11.23 14.48 -26.60
N GLY A 342 -11.09 15.09 -27.78
CA GLY A 342 -11.45 16.48 -28.04
C GLY A 342 -12.48 16.60 -29.17
N PRO A 343 -13.01 17.82 -29.41
CA PRO A 343 -13.93 18.05 -30.51
C PRO A 343 -13.24 17.77 -31.85
N VAL A 344 -13.97 17.15 -32.78
CA VAL A 344 -13.47 16.87 -34.13
C VAL A 344 -13.14 18.19 -34.84
N SER A 345 -11.97 18.25 -35.47
CA SER A 345 -11.49 19.43 -36.18
C SER A 345 -12.43 19.94 -37.28
N VAL A 346 -13.26 19.07 -37.85
CA VAL A 346 -14.31 19.41 -38.83
C VAL A 346 -15.63 18.77 -38.40
N PRO A 347 -16.66 19.56 -38.04
CA PRO A 347 -17.98 19.03 -37.70
C PRO A 347 -18.57 18.28 -38.90
N ARG A 348 -18.87 17.00 -38.73
CA ARG A 348 -19.48 16.15 -39.77
C ARG A 348 -20.97 15.93 -39.59
N GLU A 349 -21.48 16.21 -38.40
CA GLU A 349 -22.84 15.93 -37.98
C GLU A 349 -23.38 17.12 -37.18
N PRO A 350 -24.71 17.36 -37.18
CA PRO A 350 -25.33 18.35 -36.29
C PRO A 350 -25.02 18.03 -34.84
N VAL A 351 -24.84 19.07 -34.00
CA VAL A 351 -24.65 18.86 -32.56
C VAL A 351 -26.00 18.49 -31.95
N ASP A 352 -26.15 17.21 -31.60
CA ASP A 352 -27.22 16.73 -30.73
C ASP A 352 -26.63 16.52 -29.33
N LEU A 353 -27.12 17.29 -28.37
CA LEU A 353 -26.64 17.23 -26.98
C LEU A 353 -27.12 15.96 -26.26
N GLU A 354 -28.16 15.29 -26.76
CA GLU A 354 -28.74 14.09 -26.16
C GLU A 354 -28.21 12.79 -26.80
N ASP A 355 -27.33 12.89 -27.81
CA ASP A 355 -26.80 11.70 -28.51
C ASP A 355 -26.03 10.80 -27.52
N PRO A 356 -26.38 9.50 -27.39
CA PRO A 356 -25.63 8.57 -26.56
C PRO A 356 -24.20 8.30 -27.06
N CYS A 357 -23.87 8.64 -28.31
CA CYS A 357 -22.54 8.44 -28.90
C CYS A 357 -22.08 9.67 -29.68
N LYS A 358 -20.88 10.19 -29.41
CA LYS A 358 -20.34 11.36 -30.12
C LYS A 358 -18.99 11.07 -30.76
N ARG A 359 -18.71 11.72 -31.90
CA ARG A 359 -17.38 11.68 -32.53
C ARG A 359 -16.40 12.59 -31.81
N PHE A 360 -15.20 12.07 -31.57
CA PHE A 360 -14.08 12.79 -30.98
C PHE A 360 -12.81 12.58 -31.80
N ASP A 361 -11.91 13.56 -31.76
CA ASP A 361 -10.51 13.35 -32.10
C ASP A 361 -9.84 12.73 -30.86
N VAL A 362 -9.47 11.45 -30.93
CA VAL A 362 -9.01 10.62 -29.81
C VAL A 362 -7.51 10.35 -29.90
N GLU A 363 -6.83 10.49 -28.77
CA GLU A 363 -5.50 9.97 -28.52
C GLU A 363 -5.58 8.95 -27.39
N LEU A 364 -5.14 7.72 -27.67
CA LEU A 364 -5.21 6.60 -26.73
C LEU A 364 -3.84 5.92 -26.67
N SER A 365 -3.36 5.71 -25.46
CA SER A 365 -2.15 4.93 -25.18
C SER A 365 -2.33 4.07 -23.94
N ALA A 366 -1.63 2.95 -23.91
CA ALA A 366 -1.62 2.05 -22.76
C ALA A 366 -0.19 1.57 -22.46
N GLU A 367 0.10 1.42 -21.18
CA GLU A 367 1.31 0.73 -20.70
C GLU A 367 0.90 -0.65 -20.19
N LEU A 368 1.63 -1.68 -20.60
CA LEU A 368 1.35 -3.06 -20.22
C LEU A 368 2.61 -3.77 -19.69
N GLU A 369 2.42 -4.66 -18.73
CA GLU A 369 3.47 -5.53 -18.21
C GLU A 369 3.12 -7.00 -18.47
N ARG A 370 4.10 -7.89 -18.42
CA ARG A 370 3.83 -9.33 -18.47
C ARG A 370 3.01 -9.75 -17.25
N VAL A 371 2.02 -10.63 -17.44
CA VAL A 371 1.13 -11.08 -16.35
C VAL A 371 1.90 -11.64 -15.15
N GLY A 372 3.06 -12.28 -15.39
CA GLY A 372 3.95 -12.81 -14.34
C GLY A 372 5.00 -11.83 -13.79
N ASP A 373 4.96 -10.54 -14.14
CA ASP A 373 5.91 -9.55 -13.59
C ASP A 373 5.71 -9.44 -12.05
N PRO A 374 6.75 -9.72 -11.25
CA PRO A 374 6.60 -9.83 -9.80
C PRO A 374 6.70 -8.49 -9.05
N VAL A 375 6.98 -7.38 -9.73
CA VAL A 375 7.29 -6.09 -9.09
C VAL A 375 6.05 -5.20 -9.04
N PRO A 376 5.64 -4.70 -7.87
CA PRO A 376 4.45 -3.86 -7.72
C PRO A 376 4.58 -2.54 -8.48
N ASN A 377 3.45 -2.06 -9.02
CA ASN A 377 3.32 -0.71 -9.55
C ASN A 377 2.66 0.15 -8.48
N LEU A 378 3.38 1.15 -7.98
CA LEU A 378 2.92 2.08 -6.94
C LEU A 378 3.18 3.52 -7.42
N PRO A 379 2.39 4.51 -6.96
CA PRO A 379 2.67 5.91 -7.21
C PRO A 379 3.97 6.33 -6.53
N ALA A 380 4.54 7.45 -7.00
CA ALA A 380 5.52 8.17 -6.20
C ALA A 380 4.84 8.69 -4.92
N PHE A 381 5.56 8.64 -3.80
CA PHE A 381 5.07 9.09 -2.49
C PHE A 381 6.15 9.89 -1.77
N VAL A 382 5.71 10.76 -0.84
CA VAL A 382 6.60 11.46 0.09
C VAL A 382 6.79 10.60 1.33
N ARG A 383 8.01 10.14 1.60
CA ARG A 383 8.29 9.33 2.78
C ARG A 383 8.07 10.16 4.06
N PRO A 384 7.34 9.65 5.07
CA PRO A 384 7.21 10.35 6.33
C PRO A 384 8.54 10.53 7.06
N ILE A 385 8.68 11.64 7.78
CA ILE A 385 9.88 12.02 8.52
C ILE A 385 9.73 11.58 9.97
N TYR A 386 10.77 10.91 10.48
CA TYR A 386 10.90 10.42 11.85
C TYR A 386 12.24 10.90 12.45
N PRO A 387 12.36 11.01 13.79
CA PRO A 387 11.34 10.69 14.78
C PRO A 387 10.34 11.82 15.05
N VAL A 388 9.15 11.46 15.50
CA VAL A 388 8.18 12.37 16.13
C VAL A 388 8.45 12.39 17.63
N LEU A 389 8.52 13.58 18.24
CA LEU A 389 8.78 13.74 19.66
C LEU A 389 7.50 14.02 20.44
N ALA A 390 7.29 13.33 21.57
CA ALA A 390 6.22 13.64 22.50
C ALA A 390 6.62 13.36 23.96
N GLU A 391 6.02 14.08 24.89
CA GLU A 391 6.21 13.82 26.32
C GLU A 391 5.41 12.59 26.76
N GLY A 392 6.03 11.81 27.63
CA GLY A 392 5.42 10.67 28.30
C GLY A 392 5.68 10.65 29.80
N LYS A 393 4.94 9.80 30.51
CA LYS A 393 5.13 9.51 31.94
C LYS A 393 5.35 8.03 32.14
N ILE A 394 6.39 7.67 32.89
CA ILE A 394 6.69 6.27 33.21
C ILE A 394 5.57 5.66 34.06
N LEU A 395 5.17 4.45 33.72
CA LEU A 395 4.27 3.62 34.52
C LEU A 395 5.05 2.49 35.20
N SER A 396 4.71 2.22 36.46
CA SER A 396 5.28 1.12 37.24
C SER A 396 4.19 0.44 38.06
N ALA A 397 4.22 -0.90 38.09
CA ALA A 397 3.31 -1.74 38.87
C ALA A 397 3.61 -1.73 40.37
N SER A 398 4.85 -1.40 40.71
CA SER A 398 5.42 -1.67 42.02
C SER A 398 5.12 -0.52 42.99
N GLY A 399 4.84 -0.84 44.25
CA GLY A 399 4.55 0.15 45.30
C GLY A 399 3.26 0.95 45.07
N THR A 400 3.00 1.91 45.95
CA THR A 400 1.85 2.82 45.87
C THR A 400 2.03 3.88 44.79
N ASP A 401 1.02 4.73 44.58
CA ASP A 401 1.08 5.80 43.59
C ASP A 401 2.18 6.85 43.88
N SER A 402 2.47 7.11 45.16
CA SER A 402 3.51 8.05 45.59
C SER A 402 4.93 7.46 45.58
N ASP A 403 5.07 6.16 45.32
CA ASP A 403 6.37 5.49 45.26
C ASP A 403 7.11 5.75 43.94
N ARG A 404 8.36 6.20 44.06
CA ARG A 404 9.36 6.25 42.98
C ARG A 404 9.90 4.84 42.76
N THR A 405 9.13 4.04 42.03
CA THR A 405 9.50 2.68 41.64
C THR A 405 9.64 2.58 40.14
N TRP A 406 10.36 1.57 39.69
CA TRP A 406 10.45 1.19 38.28
C TRP A 406 10.00 -0.25 38.14
N HIS A 407 9.61 -0.62 36.93
CA HIS A 407 9.21 -1.98 36.61
C HIS A 407 9.73 -2.35 35.22
N ALA A 408 10.49 -3.43 35.17
CA ALA A 408 11.04 -4.00 33.95
C ALA A 408 10.09 -5.10 33.45
N LEU A 409 9.50 -4.90 32.28
CA LEU A 409 8.70 -5.93 31.62
C LEU A 409 9.62 -6.83 30.79
N SER A 410 9.60 -8.12 31.07
CA SER A 410 10.27 -9.15 30.26
C SER A 410 9.22 -9.92 29.45
N SER A 411 9.53 -10.25 28.20
CA SER A 411 8.74 -11.20 27.41
C SER A 411 9.40 -12.58 27.46
N GLU A 412 8.63 -13.66 27.35
CA GLU A 412 9.18 -15.00 27.09
C GLU A 412 9.62 -15.16 25.63
N ASN A 413 9.14 -14.29 24.73
CA ASN A 413 9.35 -14.40 23.29
C ASN A 413 10.61 -13.67 22.78
N ASP A 414 11.14 -12.73 23.57
CA ASP A 414 12.40 -12.05 23.28
C ASP A 414 13.14 -11.69 24.58
N SER A 415 14.45 -11.49 24.48
CA SER A 415 15.28 -11.06 25.61
C SER A 415 15.17 -9.55 25.89
N VAL A 416 14.19 -8.86 25.31
CA VAL A 416 14.08 -7.40 25.38
C VAL A 416 13.28 -6.98 26.60
N VAL A 417 13.96 -6.33 27.53
CA VAL A 417 13.32 -5.72 28.69
C VAL A 417 12.74 -4.36 28.30
N ARG A 418 11.53 -4.04 28.77
CA ARG A 418 10.78 -2.84 28.37
C ARG A 418 10.26 -2.02 29.55
N TYR A 419 10.13 -0.71 29.35
CA TYR A 419 9.32 0.21 30.15
C TYR A 419 7.89 0.29 29.60
N ARG A 420 6.93 0.70 30.44
CA ARG A 420 5.65 1.27 30.00
C ARG A 420 5.65 2.77 30.20
N VAL A 421 5.17 3.48 29.19
CA VAL A 421 5.06 4.93 29.22
C VAL A 421 3.68 5.33 28.77
N GLN A 422 2.98 6.10 29.59
CA GLN A 422 1.76 6.76 29.18
C GLN A 422 2.12 7.98 28.35
N ILE A 423 1.55 8.08 27.16
CA ILE A 423 1.67 9.24 26.27
C ILE A 423 0.34 10.00 26.32
N PRO A 424 0.26 11.08 27.12
CA PRO A 424 -1.01 11.75 27.37
C PRO A 424 -1.65 12.32 26.10
N LEU A 425 -0.83 12.80 25.15
CA LEU A 425 -1.29 13.43 23.91
C LEU A 425 -2.27 12.55 23.11
N TRP A 426 -1.98 11.25 23.01
CA TRP A 426 -2.81 10.29 22.26
C TRP A 426 -3.58 9.33 23.18
N ASN A 427 -3.48 9.51 24.49
CA ASN A 427 -4.01 8.60 25.50
C ASN A 427 -3.59 7.13 25.25
N GLN A 428 -2.32 6.92 24.90
CA GLN A 428 -1.77 5.59 24.62
C GLN A 428 -0.78 5.18 25.70
N THR A 429 -0.80 3.91 26.08
CA THR A 429 0.31 3.30 26.82
C THR A 429 1.21 2.58 25.83
N VAL A 430 2.43 3.05 25.66
CA VAL A 430 3.43 2.46 24.76
C VAL A 430 4.47 1.68 25.57
N VAL A 431 5.06 0.67 24.95
CA VAL A 431 6.20 -0.06 25.49
C VAL A 431 7.48 0.36 24.77
N LEU A 432 8.56 0.59 25.53
CA LEU A 432 9.83 1.11 25.02
C LEU A 432 10.99 0.30 25.61
N PRO A 433 12.16 0.19 24.96
CA PRO A 433 13.31 -0.51 25.52
C PRO A 433 13.74 0.03 26.89
N PHE A 434 14.04 -0.87 27.82
CA PHE A 434 14.64 -0.57 29.12
C PHE A 434 16.16 -0.48 28.96
N VAL A 435 16.71 0.74 28.97
CA VAL A 435 18.13 1.00 28.66
C VAL A 435 18.77 1.93 29.70
N PRO A 436 20.10 1.90 29.85
CA PRO A 436 20.83 2.74 30.83
C PRO A 436 20.97 4.22 30.41
N PHE A 437 20.24 4.70 29.39
CA PHE A 437 20.20 6.11 28.97
C PHE A 437 21.55 6.79 28.70
N GLY A 438 22.57 6.02 28.29
CA GLY A 438 23.92 6.52 28.04
C GLY A 438 24.85 6.50 29.25
N GLU A 439 24.36 6.07 30.40
CA GLU A 439 25.18 5.83 31.59
C GLU A 439 26.01 4.55 31.46
N SER A 440 27.14 4.50 32.18
CA SER A 440 27.90 3.26 32.32
C SER A 440 27.08 2.21 33.08
N GLY A 441 27.35 0.92 32.85
CA GLY A 441 26.69 -0.17 33.58
C GLY A 441 26.92 -0.18 35.10
N HIS A 442 27.78 0.69 35.63
CA HIS A 442 27.97 0.91 37.06
C HIS A 442 26.86 1.76 37.70
N PHE A 443 26.11 2.50 36.88
CA PHE A 443 24.99 3.32 37.35
C PHE A 443 23.67 2.65 37.02
N PHE A 444 22.89 2.36 38.07
CA PHE A 444 21.54 1.84 37.94
C PHE A 444 20.53 2.91 38.35
N PHE A 445 20.24 3.84 37.42
CA PHE A 445 19.24 4.89 37.57
C PHE A 445 18.10 4.70 36.56
N PRO A 446 17.16 3.79 36.85
CA PRO A 446 16.04 3.57 35.95
C PRO A 446 15.08 4.76 35.97
N ALA A 447 14.30 4.89 34.90
CA ALA A 447 13.20 5.83 34.85
C ALA A 447 12.11 5.38 35.85
N ASN A 448 11.77 6.23 36.82
CA ASN A 448 10.83 5.91 37.89
C ASN A 448 9.41 6.34 37.54
N LYS A 449 8.41 5.72 38.19
CA LYS A 449 6.99 6.03 38.10
C LYS A 449 6.75 7.54 38.13
N HIS A 450 5.87 8.02 37.24
CA HIS A 450 5.49 9.43 37.07
C HIS A 450 6.56 10.37 36.56
N GLN A 451 7.82 9.93 36.39
CA GLN A 451 8.86 10.76 35.82
C GLN A 451 8.51 11.14 34.38
N ARG A 452 8.59 12.44 34.06
CA ARG A 452 8.38 12.91 32.70
C ARG A 452 9.61 12.64 31.85
N VAL A 453 9.35 12.07 30.68
CA VAL A 453 10.36 11.72 29.69
C VAL A 453 9.97 12.25 28.33
N LEU A 454 10.96 12.61 27.53
CA LEU A 454 10.77 12.86 26.11
C LEU A 454 10.95 11.55 25.36
N VAL A 455 9.94 11.16 24.58
CA VAL A 455 9.92 9.93 23.79
C VAL A 455 10.03 10.30 22.32
N ALA A 456 10.95 9.64 21.62
CA ALA A 456 11.07 9.67 20.17
C ALA A 456 10.35 8.46 19.58
N PHE A 457 9.41 8.71 18.68
CA PHE A 457 8.66 7.73 17.91
C PHE A 457 9.22 7.66 16.50
N ASP A 458 9.81 6.53 16.14
CA ASP A 458 10.00 6.12 14.76
C ASP A 458 8.71 5.41 14.27
N PHE A 459 8.72 4.89 13.04
CA PHE A 459 7.54 4.26 12.45
C PHE A 459 6.96 3.11 13.29
N ASP A 460 7.80 2.14 13.65
CA ASP A 460 7.42 0.92 14.36
C ASP A 460 8.22 0.69 15.64
N SER A 461 8.94 1.71 16.10
CA SER A 461 9.73 1.67 17.33
C SER A 461 9.71 3.02 18.04
N ALA A 462 10.05 3.00 19.32
CA ALA A 462 10.15 4.22 20.10
C ALA A 462 11.18 4.07 21.22
N LYS A 463 11.74 5.20 21.66
CA LYS A 463 12.76 5.25 22.71
C LYS A 463 12.66 6.53 23.53
N ILE A 464 13.07 6.45 24.79
CA ILE A 464 13.27 7.63 25.62
C ILE A 464 14.57 8.31 25.17
N VAL A 465 14.50 9.62 24.92
CA VAL A 465 15.65 10.43 24.50
C VAL A 465 16.11 11.42 25.56
N SER A 466 15.25 11.79 26.51
CA SER A 466 15.63 12.66 27.62
C SER A 466 14.68 12.49 28.81
N PHE A 467 15.19 12.77 30.01
CA PHE A 467 14.38 13.09 31.18
C PHE A 467 14.04 14.58 31.18
N LEU A 468 12.85 14.94 31.67
CA LEU A 468 12.36 16.32 31.65
C LEU A 468 12.28 16.97 33.04
N ASP A 469 12.30 16.16 34.09
CA ASP A 469 12.18 16.63 35.47
C ASP A 469 13.37 16.23 36.33
N TRP A 470 13.73 17.12 37.25
CA TRP A 470 14.55 16.79 38.41
C TRP A 470 13.65 16.29 39.53
N VAL A 471 14.08 15.23 40.21
CA VAL A 471 13.36 14.68 41.38
C VAL A 471 13.22 15.73 42.50
N GLU A 472 14.26 16.55 42.67
CA GLU A 472 14.28 17.74 43.51
C GLU A 472 15.32 18.69 42.91
N LYS A 473 14.91 19.92 42.59
CA LYS A 473 15.80 20.93 42.01
C LYS A 473 16.44 21.73 43.15
N LEU A 474 17.74 21.98 43.06
CA LEU A 474 18.40 22.96 43.94
C LEU A 474 17.76 24.35 43.75
N SER A 475 17.75 25.15 44.83
CA SER A 475 17.32 26.56 44.74
C SER A 475 18.13 27.31 43.69
N GLY A 476 17.51 28.28 43.01
CA GLY A 476 18.21 29.14 42.05
C GLY A 476 19.34 29.95 42.68
N ASP A 477 19.27 30.18 43.99
CA ASP A 477 20.25 30.92 44.77
C ASP A 477 21.42 30.05 45.26
N THR A 478 21.40 28.75 44.97
CA THR A 478 22.43 27.79 45.43
C THR A 478 23.12 27.16 44.22
N GLN A 479 24.44 27.33 44.13
CA GLN A 479 25.26 26.62 43.15
C GLN A 479 25.73 25.28 43.72
N GLY A 480 25.58 24.19 42.97
CA GLY A 480 25.99 22.86 43.44
C GLY A 480 25.41 21.70 42.64
N ASN A 481 25.62 20.50 43.16
CA ASN A 481 25.14 19.24 42.62
C ASN A 481 24.42 18.43 43.70
N GLN A 482 23.44 17.65 43.28
CA GLN A 482 22.63 16.83 44.17
C GLN A 482 22.28 15.49 43.52
N LEU A 483 22.34 14.43 44.33
CA LEU A 483 21.85 13.11 44.00
C LEU A 483 20.78 12.71 45.02
N VAL A 484 19.56 12.45 44.56
CA VAL A 484 18.44 11.99 45.38
C VAL A 484 18.16 10.53 45.07
N MET A 485 18.23 9.68 46.09
CA MET A 485 17.97 8.26 46.00
C MET A 485 16.86 7.89 46.99
N GLY A 486 15.95 7.01 46.62
CA GLY A 486 14.90 6.53 47.53
C GLY A 486 13.51 6.47 46.92
N LYS A 487 12.59 5.83 47.64
CA LYS A 487 11.23 5.56 47.17
C LYS A 487 10.31 6.76 47.34
N ARG A 488 10.46 7.53 48.43
CA ARG A 488 9.58 8.66 48.78
C ARG A 488 10.36 9.80 49.42
N THR A 489 9.71 10.94 49.63
CA THR A 489 10.28 12.05 50.42
C THR A 489 10.60 11.60 51.85
N GLU A 490 9.81 10.70 52.40
CA GLU A 490 9.93 10.14 53.75
C GLU A 490 10.87 8.93 53.82
N SER A 491 11.31 8.38 52.68
CA SER A 491 12.24 7.24 52.61
C SER A 491 13.26 7.48 51.50
N ARG A 492 14.33 8.19 51.85
CA ARG A 492 15.36 8.65 50.91
C ARG A 492 16.73 8.87 51.52
N THR A 493 17.72 8.94 50.65
CA THR A 493 19.06 9.43 50.91
C THR A 493 19.37 10.53 49.89
N VAL A 494 19.85 11.68 50.37
CA VAL A 494 20.26 12.81 49.52
C VAL A 494 21.74 13.06 49.77
N MET A 495 22.52 13.03 48.70
CA MET A 495 23.91 13.47 48.68
C MET A 495 23.96 14.80 47.96
N ARG A 496 24.52 15.82 48.60
CA ARG A 496 24.51 17.20 48.10
C ARG A 496 25.87 17.84 48.30
N HIS A 497 26.35 18.54 47.27
CA HIS A 497 27.55 19.36 47.33
C HIS A 497 27.21 20.75 46.81
N VAL A 498 27.15 21.74 47.69
CA VAL A 498 26.72 23.10 47.38
C VAL A 498 27.73 24.12 47.90
N TYR A 499 27.68 25.34 47.38
CA TYR A 499 28.49 26.45 47.86
C TYR A 499 27.67 27.36 48.77
N THR A 500 28.15 27.57 49.99
CA THR A 500 27.59 28.51 50.96
C THR A 500 28.68 29.52 51.30
N ASP A 501 28.42 30.82 51.10
CA ASP A 501 29.41 31.89 51.26
C ASP A 501 30.74 31.62 50.51
N GLU A 502 30.62 31.12 49.28
CA GLU A 502 31.72 30.68 48.39
C GLU A 502 32.54 29.47 48.87
N SER A 503 32.24 28.89 50.04
CA SER A 503 32.89 27.68 50.54
C SER A 503 32.08 26.41 50.20
N PRO A 504 32.74 25.32 49.80
CA PRO A 504 32.07 24.06 49.49
C PRO A 504 31.55 23.39 50.77
N VAL A 505 30.29 22.96 50.73
CA VAL A 505 29.63 22.20 51.79
C VAL A 505 29.10 20.89 51.20
N PHE A 506 29.54 19.78 51.77
CA PHE A 506 29.06 18.45 51.43
C PHE A 506 28.11 17.94 52.50
N THR A 507 26.93 17.46 52.09
CA THR A 507 25.93 16.89 52.99
C THR A 507 25.49 15.52 52.48
N LEU A 508 25.46 14.54 53.37
CA LEU A 508 24.79 13.25 53.17
C LEU A 508 23.68 13.11 54.21
N SER A 509 22.43 13.09 53.76
CA SER A 509 21.26 12.96 54.64
C SER A 509 20.42 11.74 54.29
N ARG A 510 20.07 10.92 55.28
CA ARG A 510 19.12 9.80 55.17
C ARG A 510 17.86 10.13 55.97
N THR A 511 16.70 9.89 55.37
CA THR A 511 15.38 10.03 56.01
C THR A 511 14.62 8.72 55.85
N GLN A 512 14.03 8.23 56.94
CA GLN A 512 13.20 7.03 56.99
C GLN A 512 12.06 7.23 58.01
N TRP A 513 10.90 7.71 57.56
CA TRP A 513 9.68 7.93 58.37
C TRP A 513 9.95 8.59 59.73
N GLY A 514 10.57 9.77 59.71
CA GLY A 514 10.90 10.55 60.91
C GLY A 514 12.26 10.25 61.52
N ASP A 515 12.91 9.13 61.21
CA ASP A 515 14.34 8.91 61.50
C ASP A 515 15.19 9.68 60.48
N CYS A 516 16.00 10.62 60.96
CA CYS A 516 16.85 11.48 60.15
C CYS A 516 18.30 11.37 60.61
N GLN A 517 19.20 11.12 59.66
CA GLN A 517 20.64 11.03 59.89
C GLN A 517 21.34 11.95 58.90
N THR A 518 22.18 12.86 59.37
CA THR A 518 22.87 13.83 58.54
C THR A 518 24.35 13.84 58.86
N ILE A 519 25.20 13.77 57.82
CA ILE A 519 26.62 14.04 57.87
C ILE A 519 26.87 15.30 57.04
N GLU A 520 27.49 16.31 57.62
CA GLU A 520 27.89 17.53 56.93
C GLU A 520 29.39 17.79 57.09
N LEU A 521 30.04 18.06 55.97
CA LEU A 521 31.44 18.47 55.87
C LEU A 521 31.46 19.90 55.34
N SER A 522 31.99 20.82 56.14
CA SER A 522 32.22 22.22 55.77
C SER A 522 33.60 22.66 56.25
N GLU A 523 34.05 23.84 55.85
CA GLU A 523 35.37 24.35 56.18
C GLU A 523 35.58 24.40 57.70
N GLY A 524 36.58 23.66 58.19
CA GLY A 524 36.90 23.57 59.62
C GLY A 524 35.85 22.87 60.49
N ARG A 525 34.79 22.26 59.90
CA ARG A 525 33.69 21.66 60.65
C ARG A 525 33.27 20.30 60.07
N PHE A 526 33.22 19.30 60.94
CA PHE A 526 32.56 18.02 60.70
C PHE A 526 31.34 17.92 61.63
N PHE A 527 30.16 17.69 61.07
CA PHE A 527 28.92 17.58 61.83
C PHE A 527 28.22 16.25 61.53
N LEU A 528 27.79 15.56 62.59
CA LEU A 528 27.02 14.32 62.51
C LEU A 528 25.83 14.45 63.45
N GLU A 529 24.64 14.21 62.92
CA GLU A 529 23.39 14.30 63.66
C GLU A 529 22.50 13.09 63.39
N VAL A 530 21.90 12.58 64.46
CA VAL A 530 20.85 11.55 64.42
C VAL A 530 19.68 12.10 65.22
N LYS A 531 18.52 12.21 64.58
CA LYS A 531 17.31 12.79 65.16
C LYS A 531 16.10 11.94 64.80
N GLN A 532 15.17 11.81 65.74
CA GLN A 532 13.86 11.26 65.50
C GLN A 532 12.81 12.37 65.64
N GLU A 533 11.96 12.54 64.63
CA GLU A 533 10.88 13.52 64.64
C GLU A 533 9.59 12.89 65.18
N GLU A 534 8.99 13.49 66.22
CA GLU A 534 7.74 13.00 66.83
C GLU A 534 6.55 13.17 65.88
N GLY A 535 5.75 12.10 65.70
CA GLY A 535 4.51 12.12 64.94
C GLY A 535 4.54 11.47 63.55
N ALA A 536 5.68 10.93 63.10
CA ALA A 536 5.77 10.22 61.83
C ALA A 536 5.10 8.83 61.91
N ALA A 537 3.87 8.71 61.40
CA ALA A 537 3.17 7.43 61.33
C ALA A 537 3.90 6.47 60.38
N THR A 538 4.26 5.28 60.86
CA THR A 538 4.60 4.13 60.02
C THR A 538 3.36 3.70 59.25
N PRO A 539 3.38 3.64 57.90
CA PRO A 539 2.23 3.18 57.15
C PRO A 539 2.02 1.67 57.35
N ASP A 540 0.77 1.24 57.48
CA ASP A 540 0.40 -0.15 57.27
C ASP A 540 0.66 -0.48 55.79
N GLU A 541 1.64 -1.33 55.50
CA GLU A 541 1.93 -1.81 54.14
C GLU A 541 0.76 -2.68 53.65
N THR A 542 -0.29 -2.06 53.13
CA THR A 542 -1.29 -2.74 52.32
C THR A 542 -0.78 -2.78 50.88
N TYR A 543 -0.36 -3.95 50.44
CA TYR A 543 -0.08 -4.22 49.02
C TYR A 543 -1.40 -4.14 48.24
N ASP A 544 -1.61 -3.07 47.48
CA ASP A 544 -2.65 -3.05 46.47
C ASP A 544 -2.21 -3.95 45.30
N LEU A 545 -2.81 -5.15 45.23
CA LEU A 545 -2.57 -6.11 44.16
C LEU A 545 -3.41 -5.79 42.92
N THR A 546 -4.36 -4.84 42.98
CA THR A 546 -5.24 -4.50 41.86
C THR A 546 -4.47 -4.07 40.61
N PRO A 547 -3.42 -3.22 40.70
CA PRO A 547 -2.57 -2.91 39.55
C PRO A 547 -1.84 -4.14 39.02
N GLN A 548 -1.38 -5.04 39.87
CA GLN A 548 -0.69 -6.27 39.46
C GLN A 548 -1.63 -7.26 38.77
N VAL A 549 -2.89 -7.34 39.20
CA VAL A 549 -3.92 -8.20 38.62
C VAL A 549 -4.40 -7.67 37.26
N GLU A 550 -4.68 -6.38 37.13
CA GLU A 550 -5.02 -5.78 35.83
C GLU A 550 -3.85 -5.87 34.84
N MET A 551 -2.62 -5.73 35.34
CA MET A 551 -1.41 -5.96 34.53
C MET A 551 -1.21 -7.40 34.12
N ALA A 552 -1.44 -8.37 35.00
CA ALA A 552 -1.36 -9.77 34.65
C ALA A 552 -2.37 -10.11 33.55
N LYS A 553 -3.58 -9.52 33.61
CA LYS A 553 -4.57 -9.64 32.54
C LYS A 553 -4.08 -9.03 31.24
N ASP A 554 -3.53 -7.81 31.27
CA ASP A 554 -3.03 -7.15 30.06
C ASP A 554 -1.82 -7.87 29.44
N SER A 555 -0.87 -8.33 30.25
CA SER A 555 0.28 -9.14 29.80
C SER A 555 -0.19 -10.46 29.19
N THR A 556 -1.08 -11.18 29.89
CA THR A 556 -1.65 -12.43 29.38
C THR A 556 -2.39 -12.20 28.07
N ASN A 557 -3.14 -11.10 27.96
CA ASN A 557 -3.86 -10.74 26.74
C ASN A 557 -2.90 -10.37 25.59
N ALA A 558 -1.83 -9.63 25.88
CA ALA A 558 -0.80 -9.26 24.90
C ALA A 558 -0.01 -10.49 24.43
N GLU A 559 0.41 -11.36 25.34
CA GLU A 559 1.09 -12.63 25.05
C GLU A 559 0.19 -13.57 24.25
N THR A 560 -1.08 -13.72 24.64
CA THR A 560 -2.05 -14.53 23.89
C THR A 560 -2.21 -14.03 22.47
N ARG A 561 -2.29 -12.70 22.27
CA ARG A 561 -2.37 -12.10 20.92
C ARG A 561 -1.07 -12.25 20.14
N ALA A 562 0.09 -12.10 20.77
CA ALA A 562 1.39 -12.26 20.13
C ALA A 562 1.60 -13.73 19.69
N VAL A 563 1.23 -14.70 20.53
CA VAL A 563 1.25 -16.12 20.20
C VAL A 563 0.25 -16.42 19.08
N LEU A 564 -0.98 -15.88 19.13
CA LEU A 564 -1.95 -16.03 18.06
C LEU A 564 -1.41 -15.45 16.74
N GLY A 565 -0.81 -14.26 16.77
CA GLY A 565 -0.22 -13.61 15.61
C GLY A 565 0.96 -14.39 15.05
N GLY A 566 1.83 -14.93 15.92
CA GLY A 566 2.94 -15.79 15.54
C GLY A 566 2.48 -17.12 14.93
N LEU A 567 1.43 -17.74 15.50
CA LEU A 567 0.83 -18.96 14.99
C LEU A 567 0.15 -18.73 13.63
N THR A 568 -0.64 -17.66 13.52
CA THR A 568 -1.30 -17.23 12.27
C THR A 568 -0.26 -16.93 11.19
N GLY A 569 0.78 -16.16 11.50
CA GLY A 569 1.86 -15.86 10.55
C GLY A 569 2.64 -17.10 10.11
N SER A 570 2.90 -18.05 11.03
CA SER A 570 3.57 -19.32 10.70
C SER A 570 2.68 -20.21 9.83
N TYR A 571 1.39 -20.29 10.14
CA TYR A 571 0.40 -21.01 9.34
C TYR A 571 0.26 -20.40 7.94
N GLN A 572 0.23 -19.07 7.84
CA GLN A 572 0.13 -18.35 6.57
C GLN A 572 1.40 -18.48 5.73
N ALA A 573 2.59 -18.42 6.33
CA ALA A 573 3.85 -18.69 5.61
C ALA A 573 3.90 -20.11 5.05
N ALA A 574 3.38 -21.09 5.80
CA ALA A 574 3.23 -22.46 5.32
C ALA A 574 2.17 -22.57 4.21
N SER A 575 1.03 -21.88 4.35
CA SER A 575 -0.04 -21.83 3.36
C SER A 575 0.42 -21.17 2.05
N GLY A 576 1.10 -20.02 2.11
CA GLY A 576 1.64 -19.34 0.93
C GLY A 576 2.69 -20.18 0.19
N LYS A 577 3.55 -20.90 0.92
CA LYS A 577 4.46 -21.89 0.32
C LYS A 577 3.69 -23.03 -0.37
N ALA A 578 2.62 -23.52 0.25
CA ALA A 578 1.78 -24.56 -0.33
C ALA A 578 1.04 -24.07 -1.59
N THR A 579 0.48 -22.85 -1.57
CA THR A 579 -0.17 -22.23 -2.72
C THR A 579 0.82 -22.01 -3.87
N SER A 580 2.01 -21.48 -3.58
CA SER A 580 3.06 -21.30 -4.60
C SER A 580 3.50 -22.63 -5.22
N ALA A 581 3.66 -23.68 -4.40
CA ALA A 581 3.96 -25.02 -4.89
C ALA A 581 2.81 -25.60 -5.75
N LEU A 582 1.55 -25.36 -5.35
CA LEU A 582 0.38 -25.79 -6.10
C LEU A 582 0.28 -25.06 -7.45
N SER A 583 0.46 -23.73 -7.48
CA SER A 583 0.48 -22.95 -8.72
C SER A 583 1.58 -23.41 -9.68
N SER A 584 2.79 -23.66 -9.16
CA SER A 584 3.90 -24.20 -9.97
C SER A 584 3.54 -25.57 -10.55
N ALA A 585 2.92 -26.45 -9.75
CA ALA A 585 2.49 -27.77 -10.21
C ALA A 585 1.35 -27.68 -11.24
N VAL A 586 0.43 -26.73 -11.12
CA VAL A 586 -0.62 -26.46 -12.12
C VAL A 586 -0.01 -26.00 -13.43
N THR A 587 0.95 -25.06 -13.41
CA THR A 587 1.64 -24.60 -14.61
C THR A 587 2.41 -25.73 -15.31
N GLU A 588 3.10 -26.59 -14.55
CA GLU A 588 3.76 -27.77 -15.11
C GLU A 588 2.77 -28.77 -15.73
N LEU A 589 1.60 -28.95 -15.10
CA LEU A 589 0.54 -29.82 -15.60
C LEU A 589 -0.09 -29.27 -16.89
N GLU A 590 -0.35 -27.96 -16.96
CA GLU A 590 -0.85 -27.28 -18.16
C GLU A 590 0.15 -27.42 -19.31
N ALA A 591 1.43 -27.13 -19.06
CA ALA A 591 2.49 -27.29 -20.07
C ALA A 591 2.60 -28.74 -20.58
N SER A 592 2.46 -29.73 -19.70
CA SER A 592 2.43 -31.15 -20.05
C SER A 592 1.19 -31.53 -20.87
N THR A 593 0.02 -30.99 -20.50
CA THR A 593 -1.25 -31.22 -21.20
C THR A 593 -1.24 -30.61 -22.59
N ASP A 594 -0.69 -29.41 -22.76
CA ASP A 594 -0.48 -28.77 -24.06
C ASP A 594 0.46 -29.58 -24.96
N ALA A 595 1.57 -30.06 -24.41
CA ALA A 595 2.52 -30.89 -25.14
C ALA A 595 1.88 -32.22 -25.60
N ALA A 596 1.08 -32.85 -24.74
CA ALA A 596 0.33 -34.06 -25.07
C ALA A 596 -0.73 -33.79 -26.16
N THR A 597 -1.43 -32.66 -26.08
CA THR A 597 -2.45 -32.25 -27.05
C THR A 597 -1.83 -32.04 -28.43
N ARG A 598 -0.72 -31.29 -28.53
CA ARG A 598 0.03 -31.12 -29.80
C ARG A 598 0.46 -32.46 -30.39
N THR A 599 1.02 -33.34 -29.56
CA THR A 599 1.45 -34.67 -30.00
C THR A 599 0.30 -35.50 -30.56
N LEU A 600 -0.89 -35.43 -29.95
CA LEU A 600 -2.08 -36.13 -30.42
C LEU A 600 -2.59 -35.53 -31.75
N SER A 601 -2.66 -34.20 -31.85
CA SER A 601 -3.03 -33.50 -33.08
C SER A 601 -2.10 -33.86 -34.25
N ASP A 602 -0.79 -33.90 -34.02
CA ASP A 602 0.21 -34.29 -35.03
C ASP A 602 0.00 -35.74 -35.50
N LYS A 603 -0.29 -36.66 -34.57
CA LYS A 603 -0.61 -38.06 -34.90
C LYS A 603 -1.91 -38.19 -35.68
N ILE A 604 -2.95 -37.45 -35.31
CA ILE A 604 -4.23 -37.44 -36.04
C ILE A 604 -4.00 -36.94 -37.47
N ALA A 605 -3.28 -35.83 -37.65
CA ALA A 605 -2.96 -35.28 -38.96
C ALA A 605 -2.18 -36.30 -39.83
N ALA A 606 -1.20 -36.99 -39.25
CA ALA A 606 -0.43 -38.04 -39.94
C ALA A 606 -1.32 -39.22 -40.36
N VAL A 607 -2.22 -39.69 -39.49
CA VAL A 607 -3.16 -40.77 -39.80
C VAL A 607 -4.17 -40.35 -40.88
N SER A 608 -4.70 -39.13 -40.80
CA SER A 608 -5.61 -38.59 -41.83
C SER A 608 -4.93 -38.49 -43.20
N ALA A 609 -3.66 -38.07 -43.25
CA ALA A 609 -2.89 -38.02 -44.49
C ALA A 609 -2.64 -39.43 -45.06
N ALA A 610 -2.30 -40.41 -44.23
CA ALA A 610 -2.14 -41.79 -44.65
C ALA A 610 -3.44 -42.40 -45.19
N LEU A 611 -4.56 -42.17 -44.50
CA LEU A 611 -5.89 -42.64 -44.93
C LEU A 611 -6.30 -42.01 -46.28
N ALA A 612 -6.08 -40.71 -46.46
CA ALA A 612 -6.36 -40.04 -47.73
C ALA A 612 -5.54 -40.62 -48.90
N SER A 613 -4.27 -40.98 -48.63
CA SER A 613 -3.42 -41.65 -49.61
C SER A 613 -3.94 -43.05 -49.97
N GLU A 614 -4.37 -43.85 -49.00
CA GLU A 614 -4.93 -45.19 -49.28
C GLU A 614 -6.26 -45.12 -50.03
N VAL A 615 -7.15 -44.19 -49.68
CA VAL A 615 -8.41 -43.95 -50.41
C VAL A 615 -8.12 -43.61 -51.87
N THR A 616 -7.13 -42.75 -52.13
CA THR A 616 -6.72 -42.40 -53.49
C THR A 616 -6.17 -43.61 -54.25
N ALA A 617 -5.36 -44.46 -53.60
CA ALA A 617 -4.84 -45.68 -54.19
C ALA A 617 -5.94 -46.71 -54.53
N LEU A 618 -6.95 -46.86 -53.65
CA LEU A 618 -8.13 -47.69 -53.87
C LEU A 618 -8.98 -47.21 -55.05
N SER A 619 -9.19 -45.88 -55.17
CA SER A 619 -9.89 -45.30 -56.31
C SER A 619 -9.18 -45.58 -57.64
N ALA A 620 -7.86 -45.42 -57.70
CA ALA A 620 -7.07 -45.74 -58.90
C ALA A 620 -7.12 -47.23 -59.28
N LEU A 621 -7.15 -48.13 -58.29
CA LEU A 621 -7.36 -49.57 -58.51
C LEU A 621 -8.74 -49.87 -59.10
N GLY A 622 -9.78 -49.17 -58.63
CA GLY A 622 -11.14 -49.26 -59.17
C GLY A 622 -11.21 -48.86 -60.65
N GLU A 623 -10.62 -47.72 -61.01
CA GLU A 623 -10.55 -47.25 -62.41
C GLU A 623 -9.81 -48.26 -63.31
N THR A 624 -8.73 -48.86 -62.81
CA THR A 624 -7.97 -49.89 -63.53
C THR A 624 -8.79 -51.16 -63.76
N LEU A 625 -9.60 -51.55 -62.77
CA LEU A 625 -10.50 -52.70 -62.88
C LEU A 625 -11.60 -52.44 -63.90
N ASP A 626 -12.22 -51.26 -63.86
CA ASP A 626 -13.25 -50.85 -64.82
C ASP A 626 -12.72 -50.83 -66.26
N ALA A 627 -11.51 -50.32 -66.46
CA ALA A 627 -10.83 -50.33 -67.76
C ALA A 627 -10.62 -51.78 -68.27
N ARG A 628 -10.17 -52.70 -67.41
CA ARG A 628 -10.00 -54.12 -67.77
C ARG A 628 -11.33 -54.81 -68.07
N ILE A 629 -12.38 -54.50 -67.33
CA ILE A 629 -13.73 -55.03 -67.59
C ILE A 629 -14.24 -54.53 -68.95
N ALA A 630 -14.03 -53.25 -69.26
CA ALA A 630 -14.40 -52.67 -70.56
C ALA A 630 -13.62 -53.32 -71.71
N GLU A 631 -12.31 -53.52 -71.55
CA GLU A 631 -11.46 -54.21 -72.53
C GLU A 631 -11.87 -55.67 -72.73
N ALA A 632 -12.17 -56.39 -71.66
CA ALA A 632 -12.68 -57.76 -71.72
C ALA A 632 -14.03 -57.83 -72.44
N LYS A 633 -14.97 -56.92 -72.13
CA LYS A 633 -16.26 -56.82 -72.83
C LYS A 633 -16.08 -56.53 -74.32
N ALA A 634 -15.22 -55.57 -74.68
CA ALA A 634 -14.94 -55.22 -76.07
C ALA A 634 -14.26 -56.35 -76.85
N SER A 635 -13.45 -57.16 -76.17
CA SER A 635 -12.82 -58.35 -76.76
C SER A 635 -13.83 -59.48 -76.98
N LEU A 636 -14.74 -59.68 -76.03
CA LEU A 636 -15.84 -60.64 -76.14
C LEU A 636 -16.81 -60.27 -77.26
N GLN A 637 -17.14 -58.99 -77.39
CA GLN A 637 -18.02 -58.50 -78.46
C GLN A 637 -17.38 -58.67 -79.85
N ARG A 638 -16.08 -58.40 -80.00
CA ARG A 638 -15.34 -58.68 -81.24
C ARG A 638 -15.29 -60.17 -81.60
N ALA A 639 -15.30 -61.06 -80.61
CA ALA A 639 -15.34 -62.51 -80.83
C ALA A 639 -16.75 -63.04 -81.17
N LEU A 640 -17.80 -62.23 -80.98
CA LEU A 640 -19.19 -62.57 -81.30
C LEU A 640 -19.65 -62.06 -82.68
N GLU A 641 -18.92 -61.12 -83.28
CA GLU A 641 -19.25 -60.46 -84.56
C GLU A 641 -18.43 -60.98 -85.77
N GLY A 642 -17.53 -61.96 -85.56
CA GLY A 642 -16.79 -62.68 -86.61
C GLY A 642 -16.98 -64.18 -86.47
#